data_AF-A0AAD5UBZ3-F1
#
_entry.id   AF-A0AAD5UBZ3-F1
#
_cell.length_a   1.000
_cell.length_b   1.000
_cell.length_c   1.000
_cell.angle_alpha   90.00
_cell.angle_beta   90.00
_cell.angle_gamma   90.00
#
_symmetry.space_group_name_H-M   'P 1'
#
loop_
_entity.id
_entity.type
_entity.pdbx_description
1 polymer ?
#
loop_
_entity_poly.entity_id
_entity_poly.type
_entity_poly.pdbx_seq_one_letter_code
_entity_poly.pdbx_strand_id
1 'polypeptide(L)'
;MLNNSLPPLPAAHKEGAVIPGEENLTFPAIEDEDVYQNHLLRVQETILASTDAQLEEFASKFNETQVLLKRTMEEKANTGIELYRSRKEMGILNKQLAKSRSIVEKSEAEQIILKHEIQSSEKTLQEYQREIYNLQQENKEVKRQLDASQTKLLQMQEITSNYTSEVKIQKRISTKLQKEMSIVEQKYKETENKLIEERERNETLFNARKAAEGAFAQQQSEVLAAQHTINILHKEVREVNAAKQAIEKQWEEAMSAMSNRDKSIQQLANNLEKRKTTLIESQNVNKVYKKETSELSANLAKKDQECEELKRQIANLQSSLEAVHQNYNETTLALNQSKQIQDMLNRELEAYKKLDQKKDDDLERGVETVASLKSKIDRMNAEFEEKLRFYIPVEKAFKQEESVQINAQKEIKNIQRNEDAKNLELRNDNAKLRMALTAKEDELKILENSFHSLKEQHEELNEQYSKLNEEAKQMVYTLERKEHDLNLFRAKAAEKEEDYKETFHLAIAELRDDLKSSNIEKDRVQTLWLQSQKELVSEQARYQKLKAENELLMTKLGISECVKIKTDKGLNEIKTESNEHKLEAAKLYNELKKIQPVIAELQEKNKKLEHQLHEAQLKLEESNQNNITTKQMLRNEIRRLSQDRSILRQEKSDHDRALLHVEKDVQVYKEMIDKLKSERYDLQREVFTLKRRAEETERKFFDFKLKARKVEKIDQKKSTYSLLISRVENIEKQFLKLGQARESIQSGTADTRQSAVKKKEKIVKELPDFDAWRLRIDSLTNEKKFLINENSTLKEHLAETTLKQTQEENKKLAEAEQENIEKLKTLDMRYARAKKVAAHMEKQVKEAKPNIKIDYQLIDSNEPSTQLLAAILAKDVRRKTEVKT
;
A
#
# COMPACT_ATOMS: atom_id res chain seq x y z
N MET A 1 -71.22 -52.39 -66.02
CA MET A 1 -71.01 -52.62 -67.48
C MET A 1 -71.49 -54.06 -67.71
N LEU A 2 -72.66 -54.32 -68.30
CA LEU A 2 -73.26 -53.99 -69.61
C LEU A 2 -73.11 -55.12 -70.64
N ASN A 3 -74.21 -55.43 -71.32
CA ASN A 3 -74.40 -56.19 -72.58
C ASN A 3 -74.47 -57.75 -72.55
N ASN A 4 -75.71 -58.24 -72.58
CA ASN A 4 -76.36 -59.03 -73.66
C ASN A 4 -75.63 -60.22 -74.33
N SER A 5 -76.33 -61.37 -74.42
CA SER A 5 -76.98 -61.82 -75.68
C SER A 5 -77.76 -63.15 -75.53
N LEU A 6 -78.58 -63.50 -76.52
CA LEU A 6 -79.54 -64.63 -76.54
C LEU A 6 -79.76 -65.08 -78.02
N PRO A 7 -79.89 -66.39 -78.34
CA PRO A 7 -80.73 -66.80 -79.50
C PRO A 7 -81.48 -68.16 -79.36
N PRO A 8 -82.61 -68.39 -80.09
CA PRO A 8 -83.31 -69.70 -80.16
C PRO A 8 -83.73 -70.23 -81.58
N LEU A 9 -83.95 -71.56 -81.72
CA LEU A 9 -84.79 -72.30 -82.73
C LEU A 9 -84.36 -72.27 -84.24
N PRO A 10 -85.00 -72.97 -85.26
CA PRO A 10 -86.06 -74.04 -85.32
C PRO A 10 -85.84 -75.23 -86.37
N ALA A 11 -86.88 -76.10 -86.57
CA ALA A 11 -87.30 -76.89 -87.79
C ALA A 11 -86.52 -78.18 -88.23
N ALA A 12 -87.01 -79.22 -88.96
CA ALA A 12 -88.29 -79.62 -89.68
C ALA A 12 -88.45 -81.21 -89.66
N HIS A 13 -89.23 -82.03 -90.42
CA HIS A 13 -90.26 -81.99 -91.52
C HIS A 13 -91.22 -83.25 -91.46
N LYS A 14 -91.86 -83.71 -92.56
CA LYS A 14 -92.80 -84.87 -92.75
C LYS A 14 -92.79 -85.48 -94.21
N GLU A 15 -93.58 -86.56 -94.47
CA GLU A 15 -94.37 -87.02 -95.68
C GLU A 15 -94.88 -88.51 -95.46
N GLY A 16 -95.67 -89.30 -96.24
CA GLY A 16 -96.64 -89.22 -97.39
C GLY A 16 -96.66 -90.51 -98.30
N ALA A 17 -97.69 -91.03 -99.03
CA ALA A 17 -99.18 -91.07 -98.94
C ALA A 17 -99.93 -91.95 -100.06
N VAL A 18 -101.01 -92.72 -99.72
CA VAL A 18 -102.29 -93.02 -100.51
C VAL A 18 -102.40 -94.15 -101.63
N ILE A 19 -103.65 -94.50 -102.11
CA ILE A 19 -104.21 -95.64 -102.98
C ILE A 19 -105.46 -95.16 -103.86
N PRO A 20 -106.36 -95.90 -104.64
CA PRO A 20 -106.79 -97.35 -104.83
C PRO A 20 -107.13 -97.84 -106.32
N GLY A 21 -108.14 -98.72 -106.60
CA GLY A 21 -108.68 -99.12 -107.96
C GLY A 21 -109.71 -100.33 -108.11
N GLU A 22 -110.57 -100.37 -109.17
CA GLU A 22 -111.82 -101.21 -109.41
C GLU A 22 -111.88 -101.98 -110.82
N GLU A 23 -112.88 -102.71 -111.42
CA GLU A 23 -114.36 -103.04 -111.33
C GLU A 23 -114.72 -104.55 -111.79
N ASN A 24 -115.69 -105.12 -112.57
CA ASN A 24 -116.83 -104.83 -113.54
C ASN A 24 -117.89 -106.04 -113.72
N LEU A 25 -118.66 -106.26 -114.85
CA LEU A 25 -119.96 -107.06 -114.99
C LEU A 25 -120.32 -107.74 -116.38
N THR A 26 -121.37 -108.63 -116.52
CA THR A 26 -122.49 -108.71 -117.58
C THR A 26 -123.29 -110.06 -117.78
N PHE A 27 -124.43 -110.04 -118.55
CA PHE A 27 -125.45 -111.09 -118.91
C PHE A 27 -125.90 -110.98 -120.41
N PRO A 28 -126.53 -111.99 -121.11
CA PRO A 28 -128.00 -111.91 -121.42
C PRO A 28 -128.81 -113.19 -121.88
N ALA A 29 -130.16 -113.10 -121.76
CA ALA A 29 -131.26 -113.52 -122.68
C ALA A 29 -131.61 -115.00 -123.10
N ILE A 30 -132.57 -115.60 -122.36
CA ILE A 30 -133.74 -116.45 -122.81
C ILE A 30 -133.46 -117.71 -123.70
N GLU A 31 -134.37 -118.55 -124.27
CA GLU A 31 -135.84 -118.60 -124.60
C GLU A 31 -136.48 -120.02 -124.41
N ASP A 32 -137.81 -120.13 -124.65
CA ASP A 32 -138.72 -121.33 -124.67
C ASP A 32 -138.93 -122.19 -123.39
N GLU A 33 -140.04 -122.95 -123.37
CA GLU A 33 -140.87 -123.13 -122.15
C GLU A 33 -140.44 -124.26 -121.18
N ASP A 34 -139.61 -125.23 -121.59
CA ASP A 34 -139.06 -126.28 -120.71
C ASP A 34 -137.97 -125.78 -119.74
N VAL A 35 -137.46 -124.55 -119.92
CA VAL A 35 -136.31 -124.01 -119.17
C VAL A 35 -136.62 -123.74 -117.68
N TYR A 36 -137.90 -123.56 -117.32
CA TYR A 36 -138.31 -123.01 -116.02
C TYR A 36 -137.88 -123.85 -114.80
N GLN A 37 -137.78 -125.18 -114.93
CA GLN A 37 -137.31 -126.03 -113.82
C GLN A 37 -135.78 -125.98 -113.64
N ASN A 38 -135.02 -125.86 -114.73
CA ASN A 38 -133.55 -125.76 -114.66
C ASN A 38 -133.07 -124.41 -114.12
N HIS A 39 -133.85 -123.33 -114.31
CA HIS A 39 -133.48 -122.02 -113.77
C HIS A 39 -133.47 -122.01 -112.23
N LEU A 40 -134.42 -122.72 -111.59
CA LEU A 40 -134.59 -122.72 -110.13
C LEU A 40 -133.35 -123.27 -109.39
N LEU A 41 -132.74 -124.34 -109.92
CA LEU A 41 -131.54 -124.95 -109.34
C LEU A 41 -130.33 -124.00 -109.38
N ARG A 42 -130.08 -123.34 -110.53
CA ARG A 42 -128.98 -122.35 -110.65
C ARG A 42 -129.13 -121.17 -109.68
N VAL A 43 -130.35 -120.74 -109.37
CA VAL A 43 -130.58 -119.67 -108.40
C VAL A 43 -130.16 -120.12 -106.99
N GLN A 44 -130.39 -121.39 -106.61
CA GLN A 44 -129.95 -121.93 -105.33
C GLN A 44 -128.42 -122.03 -105.22
N GLU A 45 -127.74 -122.50 -106.27
CA GLU A 45 -126.26 -122.53 -106.31
C GLU A 45 -125.65 -121.12 -106.19
N THR A 46 -126.24 -120.13 -106.89
CA THR A 46 -125.76 -118.73 -106.89
C THR A 46 -125.88 -118.09 -105.50
N ILE A 47 -126.91 -118.42 -104.73
CA ILE A 47 -127.12 -117.91 -103.37
C ILE A 47 -126.09 -118.50 -102.39
N LEU A 48 -125.77 -119.79 -102.50
CA LEU A 48 -124.77 -120.43 -101.62
C LEU A 48 -123.35 -119.86 -101.84
N ALA A 49 -122.94 -119.69 -103.10
CA ALA A 49 -121.66 -119.06 -103.43
C ALA A 49 -121.55 -117.63 -102.89
N SER A 50 -122.67 -116.88 -102.85
CA SER A 50 -122.74 -115.56 -102.23
C SER A 50 -122.56 -115.58 -100.71
N THR A 51 -123.06 -116.59 -100.01
CA THR A 51 -122.91 -116.68 -98.54
C THR A 51 -121.53 -117.12 -98.09
N ASP A 52 -120.88 -118.04 -98.84
CA ASP A 52 -119.54 -118.53 -98.50
C ASP A 52 -118.47 -117.43 -98.65
N ALA A 53 -118.58 -116.61 -99.71
CA ALA A 53 -117.70 -115.46 -99.92
C ALA A 53 -117.76 -114.42 -98.77
N GLN A 54 -118.94 -114.19 -98.20
CA GLN A 54 -119.11 -113.28 -97.05
C GLN A 54 -118.47 -113.85 -95.77
N LEU A 55 -118.53 -115.17 -95.56
CA LEU A 55 -117.89 -115.82 -94.41
C LEU A 55 -116.36 -115.70 -94.45
N GLU A 56 -115.76 -115.84 -95.64
CA GLU A 56 -114.30 -115.69 -95.81
C GLU A 56 -113.84 -114.23 -95.58
N GLU A 57 -114.63 -113.24 -96.04
CA GLU A 57 -114.37 -111.82 -95.76
C GLU A 57 -114.41 -111.50 -94.25
N PHE A 58 -115.38 -112.05 -93.52
CA PHE A 58 -115.46 -111.91 -92.06
C PHE A 58 -114.28 -112.58 -91.34
N ALA A 59 -113.86 -113.77 -91.78
CA ALA A 59 -112.71 -114.48 -91.21
C ALA A 59 -111.40 -113.70 -91.40
N SER A 60 -111.21 -113.05 -92.56
CA SER A 60 -110.06 -112.18 -92.84
C SER A 60 -110.02 -110.97 -91.88
N LYS A 61 -111.13 -110.23 -91.76
CA LYS A 61 -111.24 -109.06 -90.87
C LYS A 61 -111.06 -109.40 -89.38
N PHE A 62 -111.47 -110.61 -88.96
CA PHE A 62 -111.23 -111.08 -87.60
C PHE A 62 -109.74 -111.34 -87.31
N ASN A 63 -108.99 -111.87 -88.29
CA ASN A 63 -107.55 -112.08 -88.14
C ASN A 63 -106.77 -110.76 -88.09
N GLU A 64 -107.07 -109.80 -88.97
CA GLU A 64 -106.42 -108.47 -88.94
C GLU A 64 -106.59 -107.77 -87.59
N THR A 65 -107.84 -107.72 -87.08
CA THR A 65 -108.13 -107.08 -85.79
C THR A 65 -107.45 -107.77 -84.62
N GLN A 66 -107.28 -109.10 -84.65
CA GLN A 66 -106.54 -109.84 -83.61
C GLN A 66 -105.02 -109.54 -83.64
N VAL A 67 -104.42 -109.35 -84.82
CA VAL A 67 -103.00 -108.94 -84.94
C VAL A 67 -102.80 -107.52 -84.40
N LEU A 68 -103.72 -106.60 -84.73
CA LEU A 68 -103.67 -105.20 -84.28
C LEU A 68 -103.81 -105.07 -82.75
N LEU A 69 -104.62 -105.93 -82.12
CA LEU A 69 -104.78 -106.02 -80.67
C LEU A 69 -103.49 -106.48 -79.95
N LYS A 70 -102.75 -107.45 -80.52
CA LYS A 70 -101.47 -107.91 -79.94
C LYS A 70 -100.43 -106.79 -79.94
N ARG A 71 -100.24 -106.14 -81.09
CA ARG A 71 -99.25 -105.06 -81.29
C ARG A 71 -99.47 -103.88 -80.32
N THR A 72 -100.72 -103.46 -80.14
CA THR A 72 -101.07 -102.37 -79.22
C THR A 72 -100.88 -102.74 -77.74
N MET A 73 -100.99 -104.02 -77.36
CA MET A 73 -100.61 -104.46 -76.01
C MET A 73 -99.09 -104.46 -75.77
N GLU A 74 -98.29 -104.83 -76.78
CA GLU A 74 -96.81 -104.78 -76.70
C GLU A 74 -96.31 -103.33 -76.59
N GLU A 75 -96.85 -102.40 -77.38
CA GLU A 75 -96.55 -100.97 -77.29
C GLU A 75 -96.91 -100.38 -75.90
N LYS A 76 -98.02 -100.82 -75.31
CA LYS A 76 -98.43 -100.44 -73.94
C LYS A 76 -97.50 -101.02 -72.86
N ALA A 77 -96.96 -102.22 -73.06
CA ALA A 77 -95.97 -102.80 -72.15
C ALA A 77 -94.63 -102.04 -72.22
N ASN A 78 -94.14 -101.75 -73.42
CA ASN A 78 -92.88 -101.05 -73.65
C ASN A 78 -92.90 -99.62 -73.08
N THR A 79 -93.95 -98.84 -73.35
CA THR A 79 -94.12 -97.49 -72.79
C THR A 79 -94.18 -97.49 -71.26
N GLY A 80 -94.76 -98.52 -70.64
CA GLY A 80 -94.72 -98.70 -69.18
C GLY A 80 -93.31 -98.91 -68.61
N ILE A 81 -92.46 -99.64 -69.33
CA ILE A 81 -91.05 -99.89 -68.95
C ILE A 81 -90.22 -98.60 -69.07
N GLU A 82 -90.41 -97.82 -70.12
CA GLU A 82 -89.69 -96.54 -70.32
C GLU A 82 -90.05 -95.50 -69.26
N LEU A 83 -91.33 -95.35 -68.93
CA LEU A 83 -91.78 -94.48 -67.83
C LEU A 83 -91.17 -94.89 -66.48
N TYR A 84 -90.98 -96.19 -66.23
CA TYR A 84 -90.30 -96.66 -65.02
C TYR A 84 -88.80 -96.34 -65.03
N ARG A 85 -88.10 -96.48 -66.16
CA ARG A 85 -86.69 -96.06 -66.31
C ARG A 85 -86.54 -94.56 -66.07
N SER A 86 -87.31 -93.73 -66.76
CA SER A 86 -87.28 -92.27 -66.62
C SER A 86 -87.56 -91.82 -65.17
N ARG A 87 -88.53 -92.45 -64.48
CA ARG A 87 -88.80 -92.18 -63.06
C ARG A 87 -87.63 -92.58 -62.15
N LYS A 88 -86.94 -93.68 -62.45
CA LYS A 88 -85.74 -94.13 -61.71
C LYS A 88 -84.56 -93.16 -61.92
N GLU A 89 -84.37 -92.69 -63.15
CA GLU A 89 -83.34 -91.72 -63.51
C GLU A 89 -83.58 -90.34 -62.87
N MET A 90 -84.82 -89.84 -62.89
CA MET A 90 -85.21 -88.66 -62.11
C MET A 90 -84.94 -88.84 -60.60
N GLY A 91 -85.15 -90.04 -60.06
CA GLY A 91 -84.81 -90.39 -58.67
C GLY A 91 -83.31 -90.40 -58.37
N ILE A 92 -82.45 -90.63 -59.37
CA ILE A 92 -80.99 -90.53 -59.27
C ILE A 92 -80.56 -89.07 -59.38
N LEU A 93 -81.07 -88.34 -60.38
CA LEU A 93 -80.77 -86.92 -60.61
C LEU A 93 -81.15 -86.05 -59.40
N ASN A 94 -82.32 -86.25 -58.78
CA ASN A 94 -82.69 -85.52 -57.56
C ASN A 94 -81.77 -85.83 -56.38
N LYS A 95 -81.26 -87.06 -56.25
CA LYS A 95 -80.26 -87.41 -55.22
C LYS A 95 -78.89 -86.77 -55.50
N GLN A 96 -78.50 -86.63 -56.77
CA GLN A 96 -77.29 -85.92 -57.17
C GLN A 96 -77.43 -84.41 -56.95
N LEU A 97 -78.59 -83.82 -57.28
CA LEU A 97 -78.89 -82.41 -57.05
C LEU A 97 -78.87 -82.05 -55.56
N ALA A 98 -79.49 -82.88 -54.71
CA ALA A 98 -79.47 -82.70 -53.26
C ALA A 98 -78.05 -82.79 -52.67
N LYS A 99 -77.23 -83.74 -53.13
CA LYS A 99 -75.80 -83.81 -52.76
C LYS A 99 -75.04 -82.56 -53.22
N SER A 100 -75.28 -82.09 -54.44
CA SER A 100 -74.60 -80.92 -55.00
C SER A 100 -74.93 -79.65 -54.22
N ARG A 101 -76.20 -79.44 -53.83
CA ARG A 101 -76.60 -78.33 -52.95
C ARG A 101 -75.89 -78.39 -51.59
N SER A 102 -75.87 -79.56 -50.95
CA SER A 102 -75.18 -79.74 -49.66
C SER A 102 -73.65 -79.54 -49.75
N ILE A 103 -73.04 -79.75 -50.92
CA ILE A 103 -71.63 -79.43 -51.16
C ILE A 103 -71.43 -77.91 -51.33
N VAL A 104 -72.30 -77.24 -52.07
CA VAL A 104 -72.27 -75.77 -52.23
C VAL A 104 -72.46 -75.08 -50.89
N GLU A 105 -73.51 -75.43 -50.14
CA GLU A 105 -73.82 -74.89 -48.80
C GLU A 105 -72.64 -75.03 -47.82
N LYS A 106 -71.92 -76.16 -47.87
CA LYS A 106 -70.68 -76.36 -47.09
C LYS A 106 -69.56 -75.45 -47.55
N SER A 107 -69.31 -75.37 -48.86
CA SER A 107 -68.25 -74.50 -49.41
C SER A 107 -68.51 -73.00 -49.15
N GLU A 108 -69.77 -72.58 -49.09
CA GLU A 108 -70.16 -71.21 -48.72
C GLU A 108 -69.93 -70.95 -47.22
N ALA A 109 -70.26 -71.90 -46.34
CA ALA A 109 -69.95 -71.83 -44.92
C ALA A 109 -68.42 -71.81 -44.67
N GLU A 110 -67.66 -72.67 -45.35
CA GLU A 110 -66.19 -72.71 -45.30
C GLU A 110 -65.57 -71.39 -45.79
N GLN A 111 -66.09 -70.78 -46.87
CA GLN A 111 -65.65 -69.45 -47.30
C GLN A 111 -65.95 -68.34 -46.29
N ILE A 112 -67.07 -68.42 -45.54
CA ILE A 112 -67.40 -67.45 -44.49
C ILE A 112 -66.44 -67.59 -43.31
N ILE A 113 -66.12 -68.82 -42.90
CA ILE A 113 -65.13 -69.12 -41.86
C ILE A 113 -63.75 -68.60 -42.26
N LEU A 114 -63.27 -68.95 -43.46
CA LEU A 114 -61.96 -68.49 -43.97
C LEU A 114 -61.88 -66.96 -44.08
N LYS A 115 -62.95 -66.27 -44.47
CA LYS A 115 -63.00 -64.79 -44.47
C LYS A 115 -62.89 -64.21 -43.06
N HIS A 116 -63.51 -64.84 -42.07
CA HIS A 116 -63.39 -64.43 -40.67
C HIS A 116 -61.99 -64.69 -40.11
N GLU A 117 -61.37 -65.83 -40.43
CA GLU A 117 -60.00 -66.15 -40.06
C GLU A 117 -58.98 -65.19 -40.69
N ILE A 118 -59.15 -64.84 -41.96
CA ILE A 118 -58.34 -63.81 -42.64
C ILE A 118 -58.49 -62.46 -41.92
N GLN A 119 -59.72 -61.98 -41.68
CA GLN A 119 -59.95 -60.71 -40.98
C GLN A 119 -59.44 -60.70 -39.52
N SER A 120 -59.46 -61.86 -38.85
CA SER A 120 -58.85 -62.02 -37.52
C SER A 120 -57.32 -61.95 -37.60
N SER A 121 -56.73 -62.58 -38.62
CA SER A 121 -55.28 -62.57 -38.87
C SER A 121 -54.77 -61.19 -39.29
N GLU A 122 -55.53 -60.45 -40.10
CA GLU A 122 -55.21 -59.06 -40.47
C GLU A 122 -55.22 -58.12 -39.25
N LYS A 123 -56.12 -58.33 -38.29
CA LYS A 123 -56.15 -57.57 -37.03
C LYS A 123 -54.94 -57.86 -36.16
N THR A 124 -54.61 -59.13 -35.91
CA THR A 124 -53.44 -59.47 -35.09
C THR A 124 -52.14 -59.04 -35.76
N LEU A 125 -52.04 -59.09 -37.10
CA LEU A 125 -50.89 -58.57 -37.84
C LEU A 125 -50.78 -57.04 -37.71
N GLN A 126 -51.89 -56.28 -37.74
CA GLN A 126 -51.89 -54.85 -37.44
C GLN A 126 -51.54 -54.54 -35.97
N GLU A 127 -51.96 -55.38 -35.03
CA GLU A 127 -51.61 -55.25 -33.61
C GLU A 127 -50.10 -55.47 -33.40
N TYR A 128 -49.53 -56.54 -33.97
CA TYR A 128 -48.08 -56.76 -33.97
C TYR A 128 -47.29 -55.65 -34.69
N GLN A 129 -47.81 -55.06 -35.78
CA GLN A 129 -47.18 -53.90 -36.41
C GLN A 129 -47.14 -52.68 -35.50
N ARG A 130 -48.19 -52.43 -34.71
CA ARG A 130 -48.21 -51.35 -33.70
C ARG A 130 -47.27 -51.66 -32.53
N GLU A 131 -47.24 -52.90 -32.08
CA GLU A 131 -46.34 -53.35 -31.01
C GLU A 131 -44.87 -53.22 -31.42
N ILE A 132 -44.50 -53.67 -32.63
CA ILE A 132 -43.16 -53.49 -33.20
C ILE A 132 -42.81 -51.99 -33.30
N TYR A 133 -43.74 -51.14 -33.72
CA TYR A 133 -43.52 -49.69 -33.77
C TYR A 133 -43.29 -49.08 -32.37
N ASN A 134 -44.07 -49.50 -31.37
CA ASN A 134 -43.90 -49.06 -29.98
C ASN A 134 -42.54 -49.51 -29.41
N LEU A 135 -42.19 -50.80 -29.56
CA LEU A 135 -40.90 -51.36 -29.14
C LEU A 135 -39.70 -50.70 -29.85
N GLN A 136 -39.88 -50.21 -31.08
CA GLN A 136 -38.87 -49.40 -31.78
C GLN A 136 -38.73 -47.97 -31.21
N GLN A 137 -39.80 -47.36 -30.71
CA GLN A 137 -39.73 -46.06 -30.05
C GLN A 137 -39.14 -46.20 -28.63
N GLU A 138 -39.54 -47.23 -27.88
CA GLU A 138 -38.92 -47.59 -26.60
C GLU A 138 -37.42 -47.87 -26.75
N ASN A 139 -37.01 -48.63 -27.78
CA ASN A 139 -35.58 -48.84 -28.06
C ASN A 139 -34.81 -47.55 -28.34
N LYS A 140 -35.42 -46.56 -29.01
CA LYS A 140 -34.79 -45.26 -29.26
C LYS A 140 -34.67 -44.44 -27.97
N GLU A 141 -35.67 -44.52 -27.11
CA GLU A 141 -35.69 -43.78 -25.84
C GLU A 141 -34.74 -44.40 -24.81
N VAL A 142 -34.71 -45.74 -24.68
CA VAL A 142 -33.70 -46.46 -23.89
C VAL A 142 -32.28 -46.17 -24.38
N LYS A 143 -32.05 -46.06 -25.70
CA LYS A 143 -30.75 -45.64 -26.25
C LYS A 143 -30.38 -44.20 -25.86
N ARG A 144 -31.30 -43.24 -25.98
CA ARG A 144 -31.06 -41.85 -25.50
C ARG A 144 -30.74 -41.80 -24.01
N GLN A 145 -31.43 -42.59 -23.19
CA GLN A 145 -31.19 -42.67 -21.75
C GLN A 145 -29.82 -43.30 -21.45
N LEU A 146 -29.42 -44.33 -22.21
CA LEU A 146 -28.08 -44.91 -22.15
C LEU A 146 -27.01 -43.87 -22.53
N ASP A 147 -27.13 -43.22 -23.69
CA ASP A 147 -26.19 -42.19 -24.17
C ASP A 147 -26.05 -41.03 -23.17
N ALA A 148 -27.16 -40.56 -22.59
CA ALA A 148 -27.18 -39.54 -21.55
C ALA A 148 -26.51 -40.01 -20.24
N SER A 149 -26.77 -41.26 -19.82
CA SER A 149 -26.13 -41.85 -18.64
C SER A 149 -24.63 -42.05 -18.83
N GLN A 150 -24.19 -42.43 -20.02
CA GLN A 150 -22.79 -42.62 -20.38
C GLN A 150 -22.05 -41.29 -20.49
N THR A 151 -22.70 -40.25 -21.02
CA THR A 151 -22.19 -38.86 -20.98
C THR A 151 -22.01 -38.37 -19.54
N LYS A 152 -23.00 -38.63 -18.67
CA LYS A 152 -22.92 -38.28 -17.24
C LYS A 152 -21.85 -39.09 -16.50
N LEU A 153 -21.60 -40.34 -16.89
CA LEU A 153 -20.51 -41.17 -16.35
C LEU A 153 -19.13 -40.59 -16.70
N LEU A 154 -18.93 -40.15 -17.94
CA LEU A 154 -17.68 -39.52 -18.38
C LEU A 154 -17.43 -38.20 -17.63
N GLN A 155 -18.45 -37.36 -17.48
CA GLN A 155 -18.38 -36.14 -16.66
C GLN A 155 -18.04 -36.44 -15.20
N MET A 156 -18.65 -37.48 -14.59
CA MET A 156 -18.30 -37.94 -13.25
C MET A 156 -16.84 -38.41 -13.13
N GLN A 157 -16.32 -39.11 -14.14
CA GLN A 157 -14.92 -39.55 -14.17
C GLN A 157 -13.96 -38.37 -14.30
N GLU A 158 -14.27 -37.38 -15.14
CA GLU A 158 -13.48 -36.15 -15.28
C GLU A 158 -13.47 -35.32 -13.98
N ILE A 159 -14.63 -35.11 -13.35
CA ILE A 159 -14.76 -34.43 -12.04
C ILE A 159 -13.94 -35.18 -10.97
N THR A 160 -14.00 -36.52 -10.96
CA THR A 160 -13.23 -37.35 -10.01
C THR A 160 -11.72 -37.23 -10.27
N SER A 161 -11.29 -37.27 -11.52
CA SER A 161 -9.89 -37.06 -11.91
C SER A 161 -9.38 -35.70 -11.42
N ASN A 162 -10.11 -34.63 -11.75
CA ASN A 162 -9.79 -33.26 -11.36
C ASN A 162 -9.73 -33.11 -9.83
N TYR A 163 -10.71 -33.65 -9.10
CA TYR A 163 -10.71 -33.67 -7.63
C TYR A 163 -9.49 -34.39 -7.04
N THR A 164 -9.11 -35.57 -7.56
CA THR A 164 -7.90 -36.26 -7.08
C THR A 164 -6.61 -35.54 -7.45
N SER A 165 -6.59 -34.72 -8.50
CA SER A 165 -5.46 -33.84 -8.82
C SER A 165 -5.37 -32.66 -7.85
N GLU A 166 -6.51 -32.05 -7.52
CA GLU A 166 -6.61 -30.92 -6.60
C GLU A 166 -6.22 -31.35 -5.17
N VAL A 167 -6.68 -32.51 -4.69
CA VAL A 167 -6.25 -33.07 -3.40
C VAL A 167 -4.72 -33.33 -3.35
N LYS A 168 -4.07 -33.67 -4.48
CA LYS A 168 -2.60 -33.78 -4.56
C LYS A 168 -1.92 -32.41 -4.51
N ILE A 169 -2.51 -31.39 -5.13
CA ILE A 169 -2.02 -29.99 -5.08
C ILE A 169 -2.14 -29.45 -3.65
N GLN A 170 -3.30 -29.58 -3.01
CA GLN A 170 -3.54 -29.16 -1.62
C GLN A 170 -2.59 -29.84 -0.63
N LYS A 171 -2.33 -31.16 -0.78
CA LYS A 171 -1.32 -31.87 0.04
C LYS A 171 0.10 -31.32 -0.16
N ARG A 172 0.48 -30.96 -1.40
CA ARG A 172 1.78 -30.32 -1.69
C ARG A 172 1.87 -28.92 -1.07
N ILE A 173 0.82 -28.11 -1.16
CA ILE A 173 0.74 -26.77 -0.56
C ILE A 173 0.84 -26.86 0.96
N SER A 174 0.05 -27.74 1.59
CA SER A 174 0.09 -28.01 3.04
C SER A 174 1.49 -28.43 3.50
N THR A 175 2.14 -29.36 2.78
CA THR A 175 3.52 -29.81 3.08
C THR A 175 4.53 -28.67 2.93
N LYS A 176 4.35 -27.76 1.97
CA LYS A 176 5.21 -26.58 1.77
C LYS A 176 5.03 -25.57 2.91
N LEU A 177 3.78 -25.22 3.26
CA LEU A 177 3.45 -24.33 4.36
C LEU A 177 3.98 -24.87 5.71
N GLN A 178 3.88 -26.17 5.95
CA GLN A 178 4.41 -26.79 7.18
C GLN A 178 5.94 -26.68 7.28
N LYS A 179 6.66 -26.78 6.15
CA LYS A 179 8.11 -26.53 6.10
C LYS A 179 8.44 -25.04 6.31
N GLU A 180 7.72 -24.14 5.64
CA GLU A 180 7.90 -22.69 5.79
C GLU A 180 7.65 -22.25 7.25
N MET A 181 6.61 -22.79 7.89
CA MET A 181 6.33 -22.60 9.32
C MET A 181 7.48 -23.09 10.21
N SER A 182 8.04 -24.28 9.96
CA SER A 182 9.20 -24.79 10.73
C SER A 182 10.45 -23.91 10.59
N ILE A 183 10.68 -23.32 9.41
CA ILE A 183 11.78 -22.37 9.16
C ILE A 183 11.53 -21.04 9.90
N VAL A 184 10.28 -20.57 9.96
CA VAL A 184 9.90 -19.39 10.74
C VAL A 184 10.05 -19.63 12.23
N GLU A 185 9.63 -20.80 12.76
CA GLU A 185 9.86 -21.17 14.16
C GLU A 185 11.35 -21.25 14.51
N GLN A 186 12.18 -21.80 13.63
CA GLN A 186 13.62 -21.86 13.84
C GLN A 186 14.21 -20.45 13.90
N LYS A 187 13.88 -19.58 12.93
CA LYS A 187 14.30 -18.18 12.92
C LYS A 187 13.83 -17.43 14.18
N TYR A 188 12.61 -17.69 14.65
CA TYR A 188 12.09 -17.09 15.87
C TYR A 188 12.97 -17.46 17.08
N LYS A 189 13.30 -18.75 17.25
CA LYS A 189 14.21 -19.23 18.30
C LYS A 189 15.61 -18.63 18.18
N GLU A 190 16.15 -18.52 16.97
CA GLU A 190 17.43 -17.86 16.71
C GLU A 190 17.41 -16.36 17.08
N THR A 191 16.30 -15.65 16.83
CA THR A 191 16.13 -14.25 17.27
C THR A 191 15.88 -14.13 18.78
N GLU A 192 15.16 -15.07 19.39
CA GLU A 192 14.88 -15.10 20.83
C GLU A 192 16.18 -15.33 21.62
N ASN A 193 17.03 -16.26 21.19
CA ASN A 193 18.36 -16.50 21.75
C ASN A 193 19.25 -15.24 21.66
N LYS A 194 19.35 -14.61 20.49
CA LYS A 194 20.11 -13.35 20.32
C LYS A 194 19.61 -12.21 21.22
N LEU A 195 18.30 -12.15 21.47
CA LEU A 195 17.69 -11.15 22.34
C LEU A 195 17.96 -11.46 23.83
N ILE A 196 18.16 -12.74 24.19
CA ILE A 196 18.66 -13.14 25.51
C ILE A 196 20.15 -12.79 25.65
N GLU A 197 20.99 -13.15 24.68
CA GLU A 197 22.42 -12.82 24.65
C GLU A 197 22.66 -11.30 24.78
N GLU A 198 21.91 -10.48 24.03
CA GLU A 198 21.98 -9.02 24.15
C GLU A 198 21.43 -8.48 25.48
N ARG A 199 20.47 -9.16 26.13
CA ARG A 199 20.03 -8.78 27.49
C ARG A 199 21.13 -9.04 28.52
N GLU A 200 21.77 -10.21 28.48
CA GLU A 200 22.89 -10.55 29.37
C GLU A 200 24.09 -9.61 29.13
N ARG A 201 24.36 -9.26 27.86
CA ARG A 201 25.35 -8.24 27.48
C ARG A 201 25.02 -6.85 28.04
N ASN A 202 23.76 -6.42 27.95
CA ASN A 202 23.34 -5.13 28.50
C ASN A 202 23.30 -5.12 30.04
N GLU A 203 22.96 -6.22 30.70
CA GLU A 203 23.00 -6.35 32.16
C GLU A 203 24.44 -6.35 32.70
N THR A 204 25.37 -7.05 32.04
CA THR A 204 26.80 -6.99 32.39
C THR A 204 27.39 -5.59 32.17
N LEU A 205 27.04 -4.91 31.06
CA LEU A 205 27.42 -3.51 30.83
C LEU A 205 26.82 -2.54 31.86
N PHE A 206 25.56 -2.73 32.26
CA PHE A 206 24.90 -1.93 33.30
C PHE A 206 25.58 -2.11 34.66
N ASN A 207 25.91 -3.34 35.04
CA ASN A 207 26.61 -3.63 36.29
C ASN A 207 28.05 -3.09 36.28
N ALA A 208 28.77 -3.19 35.16
CA ALA A 208 30.10 -2.59 34.99
C ALA A 208 30.05 -1.06 35.08
N ARG A 209 29.05 -0.42 34.45
CA ARG A 209 28.82 1.03 34.55
C ARG A 209 28.53 1.45 35.99
N LYS A 210 27.66 0.73 36.71
CA LYS A 210 27.32 1.02 38.10
C LYS A 210 28.53 0.88 39.04
N ALA A 211 29.42 -0.08 38.78
CA ALA A 211 30.69 -0.20 39.49
C ALA A 211 31.63 0.98 39.22
N ALA A 212 31.74 1.42 37.96
CA ALA A 212 32.53 2.59 37.59
C ALA A 212 32.00 3.91 38.17
N GLU A 213 30.66 4.10 38.20
CA GLU A 213 30.01 5.25 38.86
C GLU A 213 30.27 5.25 40.37
N GLY A 214 30.28 4.07 41.02
CA GLY A 214 30.66 3.92 42.43
C GLY A 214 32.14 4.27 42.70
N ALA A 215 33.06 3.76 41.87
CA ALA A 215 34.49 4.07 41.98
C ALA A 215 34.79 5.57 41.73
N PHE A 216 34.10 6.20 40.78
CA PHE A 216 34.21 7.64 40.53
C PHE A 216 33.75 8.46 41.74
N ALA A 217 32.64 8.08 42.39
CA ALA A 217 32.16 8.75 43.60
C ALA A 217 33.15 8.61 44.78
N GLN A 218 33.80 7.45 44.93
CA GLN A 218 34.88 7.26 45.90
C GLN A 218 36.07 8.18 45.59
N GLN A 219 36.59 8.14 44.36
CA GLN A 219 37.72 8.98 43.94
C GLN A 219 37.41 10.49 44.09
N GLN A 220 36.17 10.91 43.80
CA GLN A 220 35.74 12.30 44.02
C GLN A 220 35.77 12.68 45.51
N SER A 221 35.38 11.78 46.42
CA SER A 221 35.46 12.01 47.86
C SER A 221 36.91 12.07 48.38
N GLU A 222 37.80 11.24 47.84
CA GLU A 222 39.23 11.24 48.14
C GLU A 222 39.91 12.54 47.66
N VAL A 223 39.59 13.00 46.45
CA VAL A 223 40.08 14.28 45.91
C VAL A 223 39.59 15.46 46.74
N LEU A 224 38.34 15.45 47.22
CA LEU A 224 37.83 16.49 48.12
C LEU A 224 38.56 16.49 49.48
N ALA A 225 38.85 15.31 50.04
CA ALA A 225 39.64 15.19 51.27
C ALA A 225 41.09 15.69 51.06
N ALA A 226 41.75 15.28 49.98
CA ALA A 226 43.08 15.75 49.62
C ALA A 226 43.13 17.27 49.40
N GLN A 227 42.13 17.85 48.72
CA GLN A 227 42.02 19.30 48.51
C GLN A 227 41.80 20.04 49.83
N HIS A 228 41.06 19.46 50.78
CA HIS A 228 40.91 20.02 52.12
C HIS A 228 42.26 20.04 52.88
N THR A 229 43.02 18.94 52.84
CA THR A 229 44.38 18.86 53.41
C THR A 229 45.33 19.87 52.76
N ILE A 230 45.32 20.01 51.43
CA ILE A 230 46.10 21.02 50.70
C ILE A 230 45.72 22.44 51.15
N ASN A 231 44.44 22.72 51.39
CA ASN A 231 43.99 24.03 51.86
C ASN A 231 44.45 24.33 53.30
N ILE A 232 44.57 23.32 54.16
CA ILE A 232 45.17 23.44 55.51
C ILE A 232 46.66 23.72 55.39
N LEU A 233 47.42 22.92 54.61
CA LEU A 233 48.85 23.14 54.40
C LEU A 233 49.13 24.53 53.78
N HIS A 234 48.31 24.98 52.83
CA HIS A 234 48.39 26.34 52.29
C HIS A 234 48.05 27.44 53.31
N LYS A 235 47.33 27.15 54.41
CA LYS A 235 47.13 28.10 55.52
C LYS A 235 48.35 28.10 56.44
N GLU A 236 48.84 26.93 56.83
CA GLU A 236 50.04 26.76 57.67
C GLU A 236 51.27 27.40 57.01
N VAL A 237 51.51 27.19 55.71
CA VAL A 237 52.61 27.82 54.96
C VAL A 237 52.49 29.35 54.94
N ARG A 238 51.28 29.93 54.96
CA ARG A 238 51.10 31.38 55.07
C ARG A 238 51.39 31.89 56.48
N GLU A 239 50.97 31.14 57.50
CA GLU A 239 51.22 31.47 58.92
C GLU A 239 52.72 31.37 59.25
N VAL A 240 53.41 30.34 58.77
CA VAL A 240 54.87 30.17 58.88
C VAL A 240 55.63 31.28 58.12
N ASN A 241 55.21 31.66 56.91
CA ASN A 241 55.85 32.76 56.19
C ASN A 241 55.65 34.12 56.88
N ALA A 242 54.48 34.38 57.46
CA ALA A 242 54.24 35.59 58.24
C ALA A 242 55.10 35.63 59.53
N ALA A 243 55.20 34.50 60.24
CA ALA A 243 56.09 34.37 61.39
C ALA A 243 57.57 34.56 61.02
N LYS A 244 58.01 33.97 59.89
CA LYS A 244 59.36 34.15 59.34
C LYS A 244 59.66 35.62 59.05
N GLN A 245 58.77 36.33 58.35
CA GLN A 245 58.95 37.76 58.06
C GLN A 245 59.00 38.62 59.33
N ALA A 246 58.20 38.28 60.36
CA ALA A 246 58.24 38.97 61.65
C ALA A 246 59.60 38.75 62.37
N ILE A 247 60.15 37.53 62.32
CA ILE A 247 61.46 37.20 62.90
C ILE A 247 62.60 37.86 62.13
N GLU A 248 62.56 37.85 60.78
CA GLU A 248 63.54 38.53 59.94
C GLU A 248 63.57 40.04 60.25
N LYS A 249 62.41 40.68 60.36
CA LYS A 249 62.30 42.10 60.75
C LYS A 249 62.82 42.38 62.17
N GLN A 250 62.53 41.52 63.14
CA GLN A 250 63.08 41.63 64.50
C GLN A 250 64.60 41.47 64.52
N TRP A 251 65.15 40.61 63.66
CA TRP A 251 66.59 40.40 63.53
C TRP A 251 67.28 41.59 62.84
N GLU A 252 66.67 42.17 61.80
CA GLU A 252 67.13 43.43 61.18
C GLU A 252 67.12 44.59 62.19
N GLU A 253 66.07 44.71 63.00
CA GLU A 253 65.98 45.72 64.07
C GLU A 253 67.06 45.50 65.15
N ALA A 254 67.32 44.26 65.56
CA ALA A 254 68.38 43.91 66.50
C ALA A 254 69.79 44.19 65.93
N MET A 255 70.05 43.84 64.67
CA MET A 255 71.33 44.12 63.99
C MET A 255 71.55 45.63 63.80
N SER A 256 70.49 46.39 63.50
CA SER A 256 70.54 47.85 63.46
C SER A 256 70.84 48.46 64.84
N ALA A 257 70.21 47.95 65.91
CA ALA A 257 70.49 48.36 67.28
C ALA A 257 71.93 48.04 67.71
N MET A 258 72.46 46.86 67.34
CA MET A 258 73.87 46.50 67.54
C MET A 258 74.81 47.44 66.77
N SER A 259 74.58 47.67 65.47
CA SER A 259 75.38 48.61 64.68
C SER A 259 75.40 50.03 65.27
N ASN A 260 74.28 50.49 65.84
CA ASN A 260 74.21 51.80 66.49
C ASN A 260 74.88 51.82 67.87
N ARG A 261 74.84 50.71 68.61
CA ARG A 261 75.65 50.51 69.83
C ARG A 261 77.14 50.53 69.51
N ASP A 262 77.58 49.85 68.46
CA ASP A 262 79.00 49.77 68.09
C ASP A 262 79.52 51.12 67.58
N LYS A 263 78.74 51.86 66.78
CA LYS A 263 79.03 53.27 66.44
C LYS A 263 79.16 54.13 67.70
N SER A 264 78.30 53.93 68.71
CA SER A 264 78.35 54.67 69.97
C SER A 264 79.60 54.32 70.79
N ILE A 265 79.99 53.04 70.83
CA ILE A 265 81.24 52.57 71.46
C ILE A 265 82.47 53.15 70.74
N GLN A 266 82.46 53.17 69.40
CA GLN A 266 83.53 53.76 68.60
C GLN A 266 83.63 55.28 68.80
N GLN A 267 82.49 55.98 68.88
CA GLN A 267 82.47 57.41 69.26
C GLN A 267 83.03 57.65 70.67
N LEU A 268 82.71 56.79 71.65
CA LEU A 268 83.28 56.85 72.99
C LEU A 268 84.79 56.58 72.99
N ALA A 269 85.27 55.62 72.20
CA ALA A 269 86.70 55.34 72.04
C ALA A 269 87.44 56.54 71.41
N ASN A 270 86.92 57.10 70.32
CA ASN A 270 87.47 58.29 69.67
C ASN A 270 87.46 59.52 70.60
N ASN A 271 86.44 59.66 71.46
CA ASN A 271 86.38 60.73 72.46
C ASN A 271 87.36 60.51 73.62
N LEU A 272 87.61 59.27 74.02
CA LEU A 272 88.62 58.91 75.01
C LEU A 272 90.03 59.17 74.47
N GLU A 273 90.27 58.86 73.20
CA GLU A 273 91.54 59.17 72.52
C GLU A 273 91.78 60.67 72.37
N LYS A 274 90.79 61.45 71.92
CA LYS A 274 90.85 62.93 71.92
C LYS A 274 91.11 63.52 73.31
N ARG A 275 90.54 62.91 74.37
CA ARG A 275 90.84 63.29 75.76
C ARG A 275 92.27 62.92 76.20
N LYS A 276 92.83 61.82 75.68
CA LYS A 276 94.25 61.49 75.87
C LYS A 276 95.17 62.49 75.17
N THR A 277 94.88 62.91 73.94
CA THR A 277 95.72 63.90 73.25
C THR A 277 95.67 65.26 73.96
N THR A 278 94.48 65.77 74.32
CA THR A 278 94.37 67.01 75.14
C THR A 278 95.01 66.88 76.53
N LEU A 279 95.02 65.70 77.14
CA LEU A 279 95.77 65.47 78.38
C LEU A 279 97.29 65.54 78.15
N ILE A 280 97.80 64.95 77.06
CA ILE A 280 99.23 65.01 76.71
C ILE A 280 99.65 66.44 76.34
N GLU A 281 98.83 67.15 75.57
CA GLU A 281 99.01 68.56 75.22
C GLU A 281 99.06 69.44 76.49
N SER A 282 98.07 69.31 77.38
CA SER A 282 98.05 70.07 78.64
C SER A 282 99.19 69.68 79.59
N GLN A 283 99.63 68.42 79.62
CA GLN A 283 100.84 68.01 80.35
C GLN A 283 102.11 68.64 79.77
N ASN A 284 102.22 68.74 78.44
CA ASN A 284 103.35 69.39 77.79
C ASN A 284 103.34 70.91 78.00
N VAL A 285 102.17 71.56 77.93
CA VAL A 285 101.99 72.97 78.32
C VAL A 285 102.38 73.20 79.79
N ASN A 286 102.02 72.27 80.69
CA ASN A 286 102.41 72.35 82.11
C ASN A 286 103.94 72.16 82.31
N LYS A 287 104.60 71.32 81.50
CA LYS A 287 106.08 71.25 81.47
C LYS A 287 106.71 72.56 80.97
N VAL A 288 106.12 73.19 79.95
CA VAL A 288 106.57 74.51 79.44
C VAL A 288 106.44 75.57 80.53
N TYR A 289 105.27 75.72 81.17
CA TYR A 289 105.09 76.67 82.27
C TYR A 289 106.01 76.40 83.47
N LYS A 290 106.36 75.13 83.77
CA LYS A 290 107.38 74.80 84.79
C LYS A 290 108.79 75.22 84.39
N LYS A 291 109.14 75.17 83.09
CA LYS A 291 110.41 75.68 82.57
C LYS A 291 110.44 77.21 82.60
N GLU A 292 109.40 77.87 82.11
CA GLU A 292 109.25 79.32 82.12
C GLU A 292 109.27 79.90 83.55
N THR A 293 108.62 79.28 84.53
CA THR A 293 108.69 79.72 85.94
C THR A 293 110.06 79.52 86.58
N SER A 294 110.83 78.50 86.17
CA SER A 294 112.24 78.35 86.57
C SER A 294 113.16 79.40 85.92
N GLU A 295 112.88 79.81 84.68
CA GLU A 295 113.64 80.85 83.97
C GLU A 295 113.27 82.26 84.47
N LEU A 296 112.00 82.50 84.80
CA LEU A 296 111.53 83.74 85.40
C LEU A 296 112.06 83.91 86.83
N SER A 297 112.09 82.87 87.67
CA SER A 297 112.68 82.98 89.01
C SER A 297 114.20 83.25 88.96
N ALA A 298 114.93 82.63 88.02
CA ALA A 298 116.35 82.91 87.79
C ALA A 298 116.60 84.36 87.29
N ASN A 299 115.71 84.90 86.45
CA ASN A 299 115.80 86.29 86.01
C ASN A 299 115.38 87.29 87.11
N LEU A 300 114.41 86.95 87.96
CA LEU A 300 114.00 87.78 89.09
C LEU A 300 115.12 87.89 90.13
N ALA A 301 115.79 86.78 90.46
CA ALA A 301 116.96 86.78 91.33
C ALA A 301 118.12 87.67 90.80
N LYS A 302 118.33 87.72 89.48
CA LYS A 302 119.27 88.68 88.87
C LYS A 302 118.81 90.13 89.03
N LYS A 303 117.51 90.41 88.87
CA LYS A 303 116.98 91.78 89.03
C LYS A 303 116.97 92.26 90.47
N ASP A 304 116.78 91.39 91.45
CA ASP A 304 116.99 91.74 92.87
C ASP A 304 118.45 92.11 93.14
N GLN A 305 119.40 91.39 92.52
CA GLN A 305 120.84 91.68 92.64
C GLN A 305 121.21 93.04 92.00
N GLU A 306 120.68 93.34 90.81
CA GLU A 306 120.81 94.68 90.20
C GLU A 306 120.17 95.78 91.06
N CYS A 307 119.03 95.50 91.72
CA CYS A 307 118.36 96.46 92.60
C CYS A 307 119.18 96.79 93.85
N GLU A 308 119.91 95.83 94.44
CA GLU A 308 120.82 96.10 95.55
C GLU A 308 122.03 96.96 95.15
N GLU A 309 122.55 96.78 93.93
CA GLU A 309 123.61 97.64 93.41
C GLU A 309 123.10 99.07 93.11
N LEU A 310 121.90 99.20 92.54
CA LEU A 310 121.26 100.50 92.32
C LEU A 310 120.94 101.24 93.63
N LYS A 311 120.50 100.54 94.70
CA LYS A 311 120.32 101.16 96.03
C LYS A 311 121.62 101.75 96.57
N ARG A 312 122.76 101.07 96.39
CA ARG A 312 124.08 101.59 96.80
C ARG A 312 124.51 102.80 95.97
N GLN A 313 124.20 102.83 94.68
CA GLN A 313 124.45 103.99 93.83
C GLN A 313 123.57 105.19 94.24
N ILE A 314 122.30 104.97 94.57
CA ILE A 314 121.38 106.03 95.03
C ILE A 314 121.88 106.68 96.34
N ALA A 315 122.37 105.90 97.30
CA ALA A 315 122.93 106.45 98.56
C ALA A 315 124.15 107.37 98.32
N ASN A 316 125.02 107.01 97.36
CA ASN A 316 126.16 107.85 96.96
C ASN A 316 125.74 109.08 96.15
N LEU A 317 124.60 109.04 95.45
CA LEU A 317 124.07 110.19 94.70
C LEU A 317 123.29 111.17 95.60
N GLN A 318 122.60 110.70 96.64
CA GLN A 318 121.90 111.57 97.60
C GLN A 318 122.87 112.49 98.36
N SER A 319 124.00 111.95 98.81
CA SER A 319 125.10 112.73 99.43
C SER A 319 125.79 113.69 98.44
N SER A 320 125.73 113.43 97.13
CA SER A 320 126.17 114.38 96.10
C SER A 320 125.14 115.46 95.78
N LEU A 321 123.85 115.25 96.07
CA LEU A 321 122.77 116.17 95.72
C LEU A 321 122.70 117.38 96.67
N GLU A 322 122.94 117.16 97.96
CA GLU A 322 122.94 118.22 98.98
C GLU A 322 124.02 119.30 98.71
N ALA A 323 125.15 118.89 98.14
CA ALA A 323 126.22 119.81 97.72
C ALA A 323 125.86 120.67 96.49
N VAL A 324 125.00 120.18 95.59
CA VAL A 324 124.61 120.89 94.36
C VAL A 324 123.50 121.91 94.62
N HIS A 325 122.62 121.66 95.58
CA HIS A 325 121.52 122.57 95.93
C HIS A 325 121.98 123.97 96.42
N GLN A 326 123.22 124.12 96.86
CA GLN A 326 123.77 125.44 97.22
C GLN A 326 124.14 126.31 96.00
N ASN A 327 124.46 125.72 94.84
CA ASN A 327 124.93 126.45 93.65
C ASN A 327 123.82 126.85 92.66
N TYR A 328 122.62 126.27 92.74
CA TYR A 328 121.57 126.46 91.72
C TYR A 328 120.88 127.86 91.77
N ASN A 329 120.92 128.53 92.92
CA ASN A 329 120.14 129.76 93.15
C ASN A 329 120.60 130.98 92.33
N GLU A 330 121.81 130.98 91.77
CA GLU A 330 122.36 132.13 91.04
C GLU A 330 121.94 132.18 89.55
N THR A 331 121.51 131.06 88.97
CA THR A 331 121.27 130.93 87.50
C THR A 331 119.86 131.26 87.00
N THR A 332 118.87 131.44 87.89
CA THR A 332 117.44 131.48 87.52
C THR A 332 117.00 132.75 86.75
N LEU A 333 117.89 133.75 86.61
CA LEU A 333 117.55 135.11 86.16
C LEU A 333 117.44 135.29 84.63
N ALA A 334 117.89 134.32 83.81
CA ALA A 334 118.13 134.53 82.38
C ALA A 334 117.02 134.06 81.40
N LEU A 335 116.14 133.12 81.78
CA LEU A 335 115.37 132.34 80.79
C LEU A 335 114.12 133.04 80.20
N ASN A 336 113.66 134.14 80.79
CA ASN A 336 112.34 134.74 80.49
C ASN A 336 112.17 135.34 79.07
N GLN A 337 113.23 135.47 78.28
CA GLN A 337 113.18 136.17 76.98
C GLN A 337 112.82 135.27 75.77
N SER A 338 112.88 133.94 75.89
CA SER A 338 112.83 133.05 74.71
C SER A 338 111.43 132.74 74.14
N LYS A 339 110.34 133.21 74.76
CA LYS A 339 108.96 132.73 74.49
C LYS A 339 108.16 133.48 73.41
N GLN A 340 108.78 134.37 72.61
CA GLN A 340 108.03 135.39 71.85
C GLN A 340 108.01 135.27 70.30
N ILE A 341 108.65 134.27 69.68
CA ILE A 341 108.95 134.31 68.24
C ILE A 341 108.17 133.32 67.36
N GLN A 342 107.67 132.19 67.89
CA GLN A 342 107.27 131.06 67.03
C GLN A 342 105.85 131.12 66.43
N ASP A 343 104.93 131.95 66.96
CA ASP A 343 103.51 131.97 66.56
C ASP A 343 103.19 132.77 65.26
N MET A 344 104.21 133.27 64.55
CA MET A 344 104.05 134.28 63.48
C MET A 344 104.21 133.78 62.03
N LEU A 345 104.58 132.51 61.80
CA LEU A 345 104.83 131.98 60.44
C LEU A 345 103.66 131.19 59.84
N ASN A 346 102.62 131.99 59.58
CA ASN A 346 101.57 131.94 58.56
C ASN A 346 101.70 130.88 57.42
N ARG A 347 100.63 130.23 56.95
CA ARG A 347 99.32 130.73 56.41
C ARG A 347 99.41 131.46 55.05
N GLU A 348 100.04 130.89 54.01
CA GLU A 348 100.01 131.51 52.66
C GLU A 348 99.56 130.62 51.48
N LEU A 349 100.27 129.54 51.10
CA LEU A 349 100.18 129.02 49.72
C LEU A 349 99.33 127.75 49.52
N GLU A 350 98.02 127.95 49.48
CA GLU A 350 96.98 126.93 49.21
C GLU A 350 96.45 127.01 47.75
N ALA A 351 97.34 126.87 46.74
CA ALA A 351 97.01 127.16 45.34
C ALA A 351 97.62 126.20 44.28
N TYR A 352 96.94 126.09 43.12
CA TYR A 352 97.25 125.29 41.90
C TYR A 352 97.06 123.76 42.05
N LYS A 353 95.96 123.19 41.51
CA LYS A 353 95.78 122.67 40.11
C LYS A 353 96.74 121.49 39.79
N LYS A 354 96.28 120.22 39.77
CA LYS A 354 95.53 119.54 38.68
C LYS A 354 96.18 119.61 37.28
N LEU A 355 96.73 118.49 36.78
CA LEU A 355 96.36 117.82 35.50
C LEU A 355 97.20 116.53 35.29
N ASP A 356 96.85 115.76 34.24
CA ASP A 356 97.60 114.73 33.52
C ASP A 356 97.75 113.32 34.14
N GLN A 357 97.87 112.23 33.36
CA GLN A 357 97.40 111.74 32.04
C GLN A 357 98.25 110.47 31.79
N LYS A 358 97.65 109.28 31.60
CA LYS A 358 97.40 108.64 30.29
C LYS A 358 98.69 108.35 29.50
N LYS A 359 99.05 107.06 29.32
CA LYS A 359 99.91 106.46 28.26
C LYS A 359 100.36 105.04 28.63
N ASP A 360 100.66 104.13 27.68
CA ASP A 360 100.16 103.98 26.30
C ASP A 360 99.43 102.60 26.32
N ASP A 361 98.28 102.32 25.69
CA ASP A 361 97.81 102.63 24.32
C ASP A 361 98.43 101.69 23.21
N ASP A 362 98.43 100.35 23.45
CA ASP A 362 98.61 99.16 22.52
C ASP A 362 100.01 98.65 22.06
N LEU A 363 100.13 97.32 21.85
CA LEU A 363 101.21 96.66 21.08
C LEU A 363 100.72 95.40 20.30
N GLU A 364 100.16 95.66 19.12
CA GLU A 364 100.11 94.84 17.87
C GLU A 364 99.96 93.29 17.99
N ARG A 365 98.81 92.67 17.67
CA ARG A 365 98.19 92.42 16.34
C ARG A 365 99.07 91.67 15.32
N GLY A 366 98.61 90.48 14.88
CA GLY A 366 99.12 89.80 13.69
C GLY A 366 98.32 88.56 13.24
N VAL A 367 98.11 88.44 11.92
CA VAL A 367 97.61 87.26 11.16
C VAL A 367 96.12 86.88 11.32
N GLU A 368 95.30 87.30 10.34
CA GLU A 368 93.82 87.14 10.31
C GLU A 368 93.29 86.37 9.07
N THR A 369 94.17 85.71 8.31
CA THR A 369 94.04 85.64 6.83
C THR A 369 93.84 84.27 6.16
N VAL A 370 93.26 83.25 6.84
CA VAL A 370 93.08 81.89 6.23
C VAL A 370 91.63 81.36 6.20
N ALA A 371 90.86 81.48 7.29
CA ALA A 371 89.61 80.70 7.43
C ALA A 371 88.41 81.19 6.60
N SER A 372 88.40 82.43 6.12
CA SER A 372 87.23 83.08 5.50
C SER A 372 86.89 82.60 4.07
N LEU A 373 87.85 81.99 3.37
CA LEU A 373 87.73 81.65 1.94
C LEU A 373 86.92 80.37 1.64
N LYS A 374 86.44 79.64 2.65
CA LYS A 374 85.61 78.43 2.45
C LYS A 374 84.09 78.68 2.39
N SER A 375 83.67 79.94 2.39
CA SER A 375 82.26 80.38 2.19
C SER A 375 81.77 80.29 0.74
N LYS A 376 82.70 80.06 -0.22
CA LYS A 376 82.58 80.27 -1.67
C LYS A 376 81.40 79.63 -2.43
N ILE A 377 81.23 78.31 -2.29
CA ILE A 377 80.95 77.46 -3.47
C ILE A 377 79.51 76.92 -3.53
N ASP A 378 79.08 76.07 -2.59
CA ASP A 378 77.90 75.20 -2.78
C ASP A 378 76.54 75.85 -2.45
N ARG A 379 76.40 77.17 -2.66
CA ARG A 379 75.13 77.91 -2.54
C ARG A 379 74.48 78.23 -3.88
N MET A 380 74.96 77.61 -4.98
CA MET A 380 74.70 78.07 -6.35
C MET A 380 74.30 76.97 -7.36
N ASN A 381 74.06 75.74 -6.89
CA ASN A 381 73.37 74.66 -7.60
C ASN A 381 72.07 74.33 -6.85
N ALA A 382 71.19 75.32 -6.62
CA ALA A 382 70.13 75.74 -7.53
C ALA A 382 68.99 74.70 -7.59
N GLU A 383 67.75 75.00 -7.21
CA GLU A 383 66.87 76.04 -7.80
C GLU A 383 66.57 75.82 -9.30
N PHE A 384 66.95 74.66 -9.88
CA PHE A 384 66.73 74.37 -11.30
C PHE A 384 65.69 73.27 -11.62
N GLU A 385 65.22 72.50 -10.63
CA GLU A 385 64.13 71.51 -10.82
C GLU A 385 62.83 71.88 -10.07
N GLU A 386 62.60 73.16 -9.82
CA GLU A 386 61.23 73.62 -9.54
C GLU A 386 60.43 73.72 -10.86
N LYS A 387 59.18 73.22 -10.85
CA LYS A 387 58.12 73.50 -11.86
C LYS A 387 58.37 73.04 -13.31
N LEU A 388 58.29 71.73 -13.58
CA LEU A 388 57.96 71.21 -14.92
C LEU A 388 56.65 70.39 -14.97
N ARG A 389 55.52 71.13 -14.98
CA ARG A 389 54.18 70.81 -15.57
C ARG A 389 53.41 69.60 -14.96
N PHE A 390 52.20 69.77 -14.43
CA PHE A 390 50.91 70.03 -15.12
C PHE A 390 50.59 68.96 -16.22
N TYR A 391 49.51 68.15 -16.15
CA TYR A 391 48.07 68.51 -16.27
C TYR A 391 47.79 69.01 -17.72
N ILE A 392 46.81 68.57 -18.53
CA ILE A 392 45.40 68.20 -18.26
C ILE A 392 44.89 67.00 -19.17
N PRO A 393 43.63 66.79 -19.66
CA PRO A 393 42.95 65.48 -19.48
C PRO A 393 42.29 64.86 -20.76
N VAL A 394 41.17 64.13 -20.54
CA VAL A 394 40.16 63.59 -21.50
C VAL A 394 40.51 62.27 -22.20
N GLU A 395 40.00 61.17 -21.62
CA GLU A 395 39.46 60.04 -22.42
C GLU A 395 38.33 59.27 -21.67
N LYS A 396 37.45 60.00 -20.97
CA LYS A 396 36.22 59.43 -20.39
C LYS A 396 35.20 59.14 -21.51
N ALA A 397 35.23 57.92 -22.05
CA ALA A 397 34.06 57.20 -22.60
C ALA A 397 34.46 55.81 -23.09
N PHE A 398 35.33 55.74 -24.11
CA PHE A 398 35.55 54.53 -24.91
C PHE A 398 36.27 53.40 -24.17
N LYS A 399 37.24 53.73 -23.30
CA LYS A 399 37.99 52.71 -22.55
C LYS A 399 37.19 52.04 -21.43
N GLN A 400 35.96 52.48 -21.14
CA GLN A 400 35.25 51.96 -19.96
C GLN A 400 34.79 50.50 -20.15
N GLU A 401 34.36 50.10 -21.35
CA GLU A 401 33.93 48.72 -21.66
C GLU A 401 35.12 47.77 -21.86
N GLU A 402 36.14 48.19 -22.63
CA GLU A 402 37.41 47.45 -22.74
C GLU A 402 38.11 47.32 -21.37
N SER A 403 38.03 48.34 -20.51
CA SER A 403 38.52 48.25 -19.14
C SER A 403 37.71 47.29 -18.27
N VAL A 404 36.46 46.94 -18.59
CA VAL A 404 35.74 45.88 -17.86
C VAL A 404 36.24 44.50 -18.28
N GLN A 405 36.52 44.25 -19.56
CA GLN A 405 37.19 42.99 -19.95
C GLN A 405 38.65 42.92 -19.47
N ILE A 406 39.41 44.00 -19.58
CA ILE A 406 40.81 44.05 -19.11
C ILE A 406 40.88 44.07 -17.58
N ASN A 407 39.92 44.68 -16.86
CA ASN A 407 39.85 44.56 -15.41
C ASN A 407 39.30 43.21 -14.97
N ALA A 408 38.38 42.56 -15.68
CA ALA A 408 38.00 41.17 -15.39
C ALA A 408 39.18 40.21 -15.65
N GLN A 409 39.97 40.41 -16.72
CA GLN A 409 41.20 39.63 -16.93
C GLN A 409 42.34 40.02 -15.99
N LYS A 410 42.42 41.27 -15.52
CA LYS A 410 43.34 41.68 -14.44
C LYS A 410 42.84 41.24 -13.07
N GLU A 411 41.55 41.06 -12.84
CA GLU A 411 40.99 40.50 -11.61
C GLU A 411 41.17 39.00 -11.63
N ILE A 412 40.96 38.29 -12.74
CA ILE A 412 41.36 36.90 -12.87
C ILE A 412 42.88 36.77 -12.73
N LYS A 413 43.70 37.64 -13.34
CA LYS A 413 45.15 37.63 -13.15
C LYS A 413 45.62 38.17 -11.80
N ASN A 414 44.83 38.95 -11.07
CA ASN A 414 45.13 39.42 -9.72
C ASN A 414 44.57 38.46 -8.67
N ILE A 415 43.52 37.70 -8.95
CA ILE A 415 43.06 36.56 -8.15
C ILE A 415 44.08 35.44 -8.36
N GLN A 416 44.46 35.10 -9.59
CA GLN A 416 45.58 34.18 -9.84
C GLN A 416 46.90 34.70 -9.26
N ARG A 417 47.25 35.99 -9.36
CA ARG A 417 48.44 36.52 -8.68
C ARG A 417 48.28 36.62 -7.17
N ASN A 418 47.08 36.76 -6.61
CA ASN A 418 46.85 36.73 -5.17
C ASN A 418 46.72 35.31 -4.65
N GLU A 419 46.34 34.33 -5.46
CA GLU A 419 46.36 32.91 -5.17
C GLU A 419 47.75 32.32 -5.39
N ASP A 420 48.51 32.79 -6.37
CA ASP A 420 49.93 32.49 -6.54
C ASP A 420 50.75 33.22 -5.49
N ALA A 421 50.45 34.49 -5.15
CA ALA A 421 51.08 35.17 -4.03
C ALA A 421 50.65 34.56 -2.69
N LYS A 422 49.40 34.09 -2.52
CA LYS A 422 48.96 33.35 -1.33
C LYS A 422 49.47 31.91 -1.30
N ASN A 423 49.73 31.28 -2.44
CA ASN A 423 50.40 29.97 -2.51
C ASN A 423 51.91 30.12 -2.33
N LEU A 424 52.50 31.24 -2.74
CA LEU A 424 53.91 31.58 -2.52
C LEU A 424 54.10 32.08 -1.10
N GLU A 425 53.14 32.79 -0.52
CA GLU A 425 53.06 33.17 0.90
C GLU A 425 52.78 31.93 1.75
N LEU A 426 51.84 31.04 1.40
CA LEU A 426 51.67 29.75 2.07
C LEU A 426 52.86 28.81 1.87
N ARG A 427 53.60 28.88 0.74
CA ARG A 427 54.87 28.15 0.58
C ARG A 427 56.00 28.79 1.36
N ASN A 428 56.05 30.12 1.45
CA ASN A 428 57.03 30.89 2.23
C ASN A 428 56.70 30.81 3.72
N ASP A 429 55.44 30.61 4.10
CA ASP A 429 54.99 30.38 5.47
C ASP A 429 55.10 28.91 5.84
N ASN A 430 54.89 27.97 4.92
CA ASN A 430 55.29 26.57 5.11
C ASN A 430 56.82 26.45 5.15
N ALA A 431 57.57 27.29 4.42
CA ALA A 431 59.02 27.37 4.50
C ALA A 431 59.49 28.08 5.77
N LYS A 432 58.88 29.17 6.21
CA LYS A 432 59.13 29.80 7.53
C LYS A 432 58.73 28.88 8.66
N LEU A 433 57.63 28.13 8.55
CA LEU A 433 57.23 27.12 9.53
C LEU A 433 58.17 25.92 9.51
N ARG A 434 58.67 25.48 8.35
CA ARG A 434 59.74 24.47 8.28
C ARG A 434 61.05 25.00 8.83
N MET A 435 61.46 26.23 8.50
CA MET A 435 62.67 26.86 9.02
C MET A 435 62.55 27.18 10.51
N ALA A 436 61.35 27.49 11.02
CA ALA A 436 61.07 27.66 12.43
C ALA A 436 60.94 26.30 13.14
N LEU A 437 60.50 25.25 12.46
CA LEU A 437 60.46 23.89 12.99
C LEU A 437 61.89 23.31 13.03
N THR A 438 62.70 23.45 11.98
CA THR A 438 64.13 23.10 12.03
C THR A 438 64.90 24.01 12.98
N ALA A 439 64.59 25.32 13.08
CA ALA A 439 65.17 26.17 14.10
C ALA A 439 64.68 25.81 15.51
N LYS A 440 63.49 25.22 15.68
CA LYS A 440 63.03 24.67 16.96
C LYS A 440 63.59 23.28 17.24
N GLU A 441 63.90 22.48 16.24
CA GLU A 441 64.67 21.23 16.34
C GLU A 441 66.14 21.51 16.63
N ASP A 442 66.71 22.57 16.07
CA ASP A 442 68.08 23.00 16.32
C ASP A 442 68.18 23.79 17.63
N GLU A 443 67.18 24.60 18.00
CA GLU A 443 67.02 25.09 19.37
C GLU A 443 66.84 23.93 20.35
N LEU A 444 66.09 22.87 20.02
CA LEU A 444 65.96 21.68 20.86
C LEU A 444 67.27 20.91 20.96
N LYS A 445 68.04 20.71 19.87
CA LYS A 445 69.39 20.12 19.94
C LYS A 445 70.35 21.01 20.72
N ILE A 446 70.26 22.33 20.59
CA ILE A 446 71.01 23.29 21.41
C ILE A 446 70.55 23.19 22.86
N LEU A 447 69.27 22.97 23.14
CA LEU A 447 68.72 22.80 24.48
C LEU A 447 69.16 21.46 25.08
N GLU A 448 69.14 20.37 24.33
CA GLU A 448 69.59 19.03 24.69
C GLU A 448 71.10 18.97 24.89
N ASN A 449 71.88 19.61 24.00
CA ASN A 449 73.33 19.78 24.17
C ASN A 449 73.64 20.71 25.35
N SER A 450 72.85 21.77 25.56
CA SER A 450 72.98 22.62 26.75
C SER A 450 72.55 21.88 28.02
N PHE A 451 71.61 20.92 27.94
CA PHE A 451 71.19 20.11 29.07
C PHE A 451 72.22 19.02 29.39
N HIS A 452 72.86 18.43 28.38
CA HIS A 452 74.02 17.56 28.58
C HIS A 452 75.20 18.36 29.14
N SER A 453 75.51 19.53 28.59
CA SER A 453 76.57 20.40 29.11
C SER A 453 76.24 20.96 30.50
N LEU A 454 74.99 21.26 30.82
CA LEU A 454 74.55 21.68 32.16
C LEU A 454 74.56 20.49 33.13
N LYS A 455 74.31 19.27 32.65
CA LYS A 455 74.44 18.03 33.45
C LYS A 455 75.91 17.71 33.71
N GLU A 456 76.78 17.80 32.71
CA GLU A 456 78.24 17.67 32.85
C GLU A 456 78.76 18.74 33.81
N GLN A 457 78.36 20.01 33.63
CA GLN A 457 78.66 21.10 34.57
C GLN A 457 78.11 20.83 35.96
N HIS A 458 76.91 20.25 36.11
CA HIS A 458 76.35 19.91 37.43
C HIS A 458 77.08 18.70 38.05
N GLU A 459 77.59 17.76 37.25
CA GLU A 459 78.41 16.64 37.70
C GLU A 459 79.81 17.13 38.12
N GLU A 460 80.45 18.01 37.34
CA GLU A 460 81.67 18.74 37.71
C GLU A 460 81.48 19.62 38.95
N LEU A 461 80.39 20.38 39.04
CA LEU A 461 80.08 21.26 40.16
C LEU A 461 79.79 20.45 41.43
N ASN A 462 79.18 19.26 41.29
CA ASN A 462 79.01 18.32 42.39
C ASN A 462 80.33 17.66 42.83
N GLU A 463 81.26 17.38 41.89
CA GLU A 463 82.63 16.96 42.23
C GLU A 463 83.41 18.10 42.91
N GLN A 464 83.24 19.35 42.47
CA GLN A 464 83.77 20.55 43.12
C GLN A 464 83.16 20.76 44.52
N TYR A 465 81.86 20.51 44.72
CA TYR A 465 81.26 20.53 46.06
C TYR A 465 81.76 19.39 46.96
N SER A 466 82.04 18.21 46.40
CA SER A 466 82.68 17.12 47.15
C SER A 466 84.09 17.52 47.59
N LYS A 467 84.90 18.08 46.70
CA LYS A 467 86.23 18.60 46.99
C LYS A 467 86.18 19.74 48.01
N LEU A 468 85.30 20.73 47.83
CA LEU A 468 85.12 21.85 48.76
C LEU A 468 84.66 21.40 50.16
N ASN A 469 83.85 20.33 50.25
CA ASN A 469 83.45 19.70 51.51
C ASN A 469 84.62 18.93 52.17
N GLU A 470 85.52 18.32 51.38
CA GLU A 470 86.75 17.72 51.89
C GLU A 470 87.78 18.77 52.32
N GLU A 471 87.96 19.85 51.54
CA GLU A 471 88.76 21.02 51.89
C GLU A 471 88.24 21.71 53.15
N ALA A 472 86.92 21.87 53.31
CA ALA A 472 86.32 22.41 54.53
C ALA A 472 86.60 21.53 55.76
N LYS A 473 86.56 20.20 55.62
CA LYS A 473 86.95 19.27 56.70
C LYS A 473 88.45 19.36 57.01
N GLN A 474 89.30 19.43 55.98
CA GLN A 474 90.74 19.62 56.16
C GLN A 474 91.05 20.96 56.85
N MET A 475 90.38 22.04 56.45
CA MET A 475 90.47 23.36 57.08
C MET A 475 90.07 23.30 58.56
N VAL A 476 88.96 22.63 58.91
CA VAL A 476 88.57 22.38 60.32
C VAL A 476 89.68 21.62 61.08
N TYR A 477 90.21 20.53 60.54
CA TYR A 477 91.33 19.83 61.19
C TYR A 477 92.60 20.67 61.32
N THR A 478 92.91 21.56 60.36
CA THR A 478 94.03 22.50 60.50
C THR A 478 93.77 23.61 61.50
N LEU A 479 92.52 24.06 61.66
CA LEU A 479 92.11 25.02 62.69
C LEU A 479 92.21 24.41 64.08
N GLU A 480 91.66 23.21 64.29
CA GLU A 480 91.78 22.44 65.54
C GLU A 480 93.24 22.21 65.92
N ARG A 481 94.08 21.86 64.94
CA ARG A 481 95.53 21.70 65.15
C ARG A 481 96.24 23.02 65.44
N LYS A 482 95.97 24.10 64.70
CA LYS A 482 96.55 25.42 64.99
C LYS A 482 96.10 25.94 66.35
N GLU A 483 94.85 25.72 66.76
CA GLU A 483 94.37 26.08 68.10
C GLU A 483 95.04 25.26 69.21
N HIS A 484 95.19 23.95 69.02
CA HIS A 484 95.99 23.09 69.90
C HIS A 484 97.43 23.61 70.04
N ASP A 485 98.10 23.89 68.93
CA ASP A 485 99.50 24.32 68.93
C ASP A 485 99.66 25.74 69.50
N LEU A 486 98.71 26.66 69.25
CA LEU A 486 98.66 28.00 69.83
C LEU A 486 98.42 27.93 71.36
N ASN A 487 97.60 26.99 71.84
CA ASN A 487 97.44 26.71 73.28
C ASN A 487 98.72 26.08 73.89
N LEU A 488 99.40 25.19 73.17
CA LEU A 488 100.70 24.63 73.57
C LEU A 488 101.80 25.72 73.67
N PHE A 489 101.81 26.69 72.74
CA PHE A 489 102.71 27.84 72.79
C PHE A 489 102.34 28.84 73.90
N ARG A 490 101.04 29.05 74.19
CA ARG A 490 100.62 29.84 75.36
C ARG A 490 101.11 29.22 76.68
N ALA A 491 101.03 27.90 76.82
CA ALA A 491 101.56 27.20 77.99
C ALA A 491 103.08 27.39 78.11
N LYS A 492 103.84 27.12 77.04
CA LYS A 492 105.31 27.29 77.01
C LYS A 492 105.78 28.73 77.22
N ALA A 493 104.99 29.72 76.78
CA ALA A 493 105.26 31.14 77.00
C ALA A 493 104.97 31.59 78.45
N ALA A 494 104.16 30.85 79.22
CA ALA A 494 103.97 31.06 80.64
C ALA A 494 105.07 30.42 81.51
N GLU A 495 105.81 29.44 80.98
CA GLU A 495 106.83 28.67 81.70
C GLU A 495 108.27 29.24 81.60
N LYS A 496 108.50 30.35 80.88
CA LYS A 496 109.87 30.85 80.61
C LYS A 496 110.12 32.32 80.94
N GLU A 497 111.37 32.57 81.29
CA GLU A 497 111.95 33.90 81.57
C GLU A 497 112.02 34.78 80.30
N GLU A 498 112.34 36.06 80.48
CA GLU A 498 111.77 37.13 79.66
C GLU A 498 112.29 37.18 78.21
N ASP A 499 113.58 36.86 77.98
CA ASP A 499 114.26 37.02 76.69
C ASP A 499 113.62 36.26 75.52
N TYR A 500 112.84 35.19 75.77
CA TYR A 500 112.15 34.43 74.73
C TYR A 500 110.67 34.82 74.54
N LYS A 501 110.08 35.60 75.45
CA LYS A 501 108.64 35.94 75.40
C LYS A 501 108.27 36.70 74.12
N GLU A 502 109.14 37.59 73.64
CA GLU A 502 108.86 38.41 72.45
C GLU A 502 108.76 37.56 71.17
N THR A 503 109.66 36.57 71.00
CA THR A 503 109.57 35.61 69.89
C THR A 503 108.32 34.73 69.94
N PHE A 504 107.87 34.31 71.13
CA PHE A 504 106.60 33.58 71.28
C PHE A 504 105.39 34.49 71.09
N HIS A 505 105.45 35.77 71.46
CA HIS A 505 104.38 36.73 71.21
C HIS A 505 104.20 37.03 69.71
N LEU A 506 105.30 37.11 68.94
CA LEU A 506 105.24 37.20 67.47
C LEU A 506 104.57 35.96 66.86
N ALA A 507 105.04 34.75 67.21
CA ALA A 507 104.41 33.51 66.72
C ALA A 507 102.93 33.37 67.13
N ILE A 508 102.55 33.84 68.32
CA ILE A 508 101.15 33.88 68.79
C ILE A 508 100.33 34.96 68.06
N ALA A 509 100.95 36.03 67.55
CA ALA A 509 100.29 37.04 66.73
C ALA A 509 100.06 36.51 65.29
N GLU A 510 101.08 35.93 64.67
CA GLU A 510 100.98 35.29 63.35
C GLU A 510 99.90 34.18 63.37
N LEU A 511 99.97 33.24 64.33
CA LEU A 511 98.95 32.19 64.47
C LEU A 511 97.54 32.72 64.78
N ARG A 512 97.40 33.93 65.36
CA ARG A 512 96.09 34.57 65.55
C ARG A 512 95.54 35.16 64.25
N ASP A 513 96.38 35.74 63.40
CA ASP A 513 95.94 36.36 62.14
C ASP A 513 95.73 35.30 61.04
N ASP A 514 96.50 34.21 61.06
CA ASP A 514 96.18 32.95 60.39
C ASP A 514 94.81 32.39 60.80
N LEU A 515 94.51 32.36 62.11
CA LEU A 515 93.24 31.84 62.61
C LEU A 515 92.06 32.77 62.30
N LYS A 516 92.27 34.09 62.23
CA LYS A 516 91.25 35.05 61.73
C LYS A 516 90.98 34.83 60.25
N SER A 517 92.02 34.83 59.40
CA SER A 517 91.88 34.68 57.95
C SER A 517 91.26 33.33 57.57
N SER A 518 91.67 32.24 58.24
CA SER A 518 91.07 30.92 58.07
C SER A 518 89.61 30.84 58.54
N ASN A 519 89.16 31.64 59.51
CA ASN A 519 87.74 31.73 59.87
C ASN A 519 86.94 32.57 58.86
N ILE A 520 87.50 33.67 58.33
CA ILE A 520 86.86 34.48 57.29
C ILE A 520 86.61 33.64 56.02
N GLU A 521 87.59 32.83 55.60
CA GLU A 521 87.41 31.95 54.44
C GLU A 521 86.42 30.81 54.72
N LYS A 522 86.39 30.28 55.96
CA LYS A 522 85.35 29.32 56.39
C LYS A 522 83.94 29.91 56.29
N ASP A 523 83.72 31.12 56.80
CA ASP A 523 82.41 31.79 56.75
C ASP A 523 81.99 32.10 55.30
N ARG A 524 82.95 32.44 54.44
CA ARG A 524 82.74 32.61 52.99
C ARG A 524 82.35 31.30 52.31
N VAL A 525 83.08 30.20 52.55
CA VAL A 525 82.77 28.87 52.01
C VAL A 525 81.41 28.38 52.49
N GLN A 526 81.08 28.58 53.77
CA GLN A 526 79.75 28.27 54.31
C GLN A 526 78.64 29.10 53.65
N THR A 527 78.90 30.37 53.34
CA THR A 527 77.94 31.25 52.64
C THR A 527 77.70 30.76 51.21
N LEU A 528 78.76 30.41 50.47
CA LEU A 528 78.66 29.85 49.11
C LEU A 528 77.92 28.49 49.11
N TRP A 529 78.17 27.63 50.10
CA TRP A 529 77.47 26.35 50.25
C TRP A 529 75.97 26.55 50.52
N LEU A 530 75.57 27.52 51.35
CA LEU A 530 74.16 27.83 51.60
C LEU A 530 73.45 28.44 50.38
N GLN A 531 74.16 29.24 49.57
CA GLN A 531 73.64 29.76 48.30
C GLN A 531 73.42 28.62 47.29
N SER A 532 74.41 27.75 47.11
CA SER A 532 74.32 26.51 46.32
C SER A 532 73.15 25.62 46.74
N GLN A 533 72.98 25.37 48.04
CA GLN A 533 71.89 24.52 48.55
C GLN A 533 70.51 25.11 48.21
N LYS A 534 70.36 26.44 48.23
CA LYS A 534 69.13 27.14 47.83
C LYS A 534 68.86 27.01 46.33
N GLU A 535 69.90 27.11 45.49
CA GLU A 535 69.79 26.93 44.04
C GLU A 535 69.40 25.48 43.69
N LEU A 536 70.04 24.49 44.30
CA LEU A 536 69.71 23.07 44.16
C LEU A 536 68.24 22.77 44.49
N VAL A 537 67.71 23.33 45.59
CA VAL A 537 66.28 23.18 45.95
C VAL A 537 65.36 23.85 44.92
N SER A 538 65.77 24.98 44.33
CA SER A 538 64.98 25.65 43.30
C SER A 538 64.93 24.88 41.97
N GLU A 539 66.03 24.27 41.54
CA GLU A 539 66.08 23.43 40.35
C GLU A 539 65.41 22.06 40.58
N GLN A 540 65.47 21.49 41.79
CA GLN A 540 64.64 20.33 42.14
C GLN A 540 63.14 20.63 42.05
N ALA A 541 62.69 21.80 42.52
CA ALA A 541 61.30 22.22 42.37
C ALA A 541 60.91 22.43 40.89
N ARG A 542 61.81 22.99 40.07
CA ARG A 542 61.64 23.14 38.61
C ARG A 542 61.54 21.78 37.91
N TYR A 543 62.40 20.83 38.26
CA TYR A 543 62.39 19.45 37.74
C TYR A 543 61.07 18.74 38.06
N GLN A 544 60.58 18.82 39.31
CA GLN A 544 59.29 18.22 39.68
C GLN A 544 58.11 18.83 38.90
N LYS A 545 58.14 20.15 38.65
CA LYS A 545 57.14 20.84 37.82
C LYS A 545 57.18 20.36 36.36
N LEU A 546 58.37 20.25 35.76
CA LEU A 546 58.55 19.73 34.40
C LEU A 546 58.14 18.25 34.28
N LYS A 547 58.39 17.43 35.33
CA LYS A 547 57.93 16.04 35.39
C LYS A 547 56.40 15.95 35.39
N ALA A 548 55.73 16.74 36.22
CA ALA A 548 54.26 16.79 36.25
C ALA A 548 53.66 17.31 34.92
N GLU A 549 54.31 18.27 34.26
CA GLU A 549 53.91 18.76 32.93
C GLU A 549 54.09 17.68 31.84
N ASN A 550 55.14 16.85 31.93
CA ASN A 550 55.34 15.70 31.04
C ASN A 550 54.28 14.61 31.27
N GLU A 551 53.98 14.25 32.52
CA GLU A 551 52.89 13.31 32.86
C GLU A 551 51.51 13.80 32.35
N LEU A 552 51.26 15.13 32.40
CA LEU A 552 50.09 15.76 31.81
C LEU A 552 50.08 15.76 30.27
N LEU A 553 51.24 15.82 29.62
CA LEU A 553 51.35 15.70 28.16
C LEU A 553 51.15 14.26 27.68
N MET A 554 51.75 13.28 28.37
CA MET A 554 51.56 11.85 28.07
C MET A 554 50.11 11.40 28.21
N THR A 555 49.40 11.87 29.25
CA THR A 555 47.96 11.59 29.40
C THR A 555 47.12 12.27 28.31
N LYS A 556 47.44 13.49 27.88
CA LYS A 556 46.78 14.14 26.73
C LYS A 556 47.03 13.41 25.40
N LEU A 557 48.25 12.91 25.18
CA LEU A 557 48.59 12.09 24.00
C LEU A 557 47.79 10.79 23.98
N GLY A 558 47.76 10.03 25.10
CA GLY A 558 46.96 8.80 25.20
C GLY A 558 45.45 9.03 25.01
N ILE A 559 44.92 10.17 25.46
CA ILE A 559 43.53 10.57 25.16
C ILE A 559 43.36 10.84 23.66
N SER A 560 44.29 11.55 23.02
CA SER A 560 44.25 11.85 21.58
C SER A 560 44.30 10.58 20.73
N GLU A 561 45.16 9.62 21.07
CA GLU A 561 45.24 8.32 20.41
C GLU A 561 43.96 7.49 20.62
N CYS A 562 43.42 7.46 21.83
CA CYS A 562 42.16 6.77 22.13
C CYS A 562 40.96 7.38 21.37
N VAL A 563 40.93 8.71 21.20
CA VAL A 563 39.96 9.39 20.34
C VAL A 563 40.17 9.00 18.87
N LYS A 564 41.41 9.03 18.37
CA LYS A 564 41.75 8.66 16.99
C LYS A 564 41.34 7.23 16.66
N ILE A 565 41.67 6.27 17.53
CA ILE A 565 41.28 4.86 17.37
C ILE A 565 39.75 4.71 17.33
N LYS A 566 39.01 5.46 18.16
CA LYS A 566 37.54 5.46 18.15
C LYS A 566 36.97 6.08 16.87
N THR A 567 37.54 7.19 16.37
CA THR A 567 37.09 7.79 15.11
C THR A 567 37.43 6.92 13.90
N ASP A 568 38.59 6.27 13.88
CA ASP A 568 38.99 5.35 12.81
C ASP A 568 38.11 4.09 12.80
N LYS A 569 37.73 3.58 13.98
CA LYS A 569 36.75 2.49 14.13
C LYS A 569 35.37 2.90 13.61
N GLY A 570 34.83 4.05 14.06
CA GLY A 570 33.53 4.56 13.60
C GLY A 570 33.50 4.86 12.10
N LEU A 571 34.59 5.39 11.54
CA LEU A 571 34.75 5.58 10.08
C LEU A 571 34.78 4.27 9.30
N ASN A 572 35.24 3.17 9.91
CA ASN A 572 35.20 1.85 9.28
C ASN A 572 33.83 1.18 9.43
N GLU A 573 33.13 1.39 10.54
CA GLU A 573 31.73 0.96 10.76
C GLU A 573 30.80 1.63 9.73
N ILE A 574 30.90 2.95 9.55
CA ILE A 574 30.17 3.71 8.52
C ILE A 574 30.51 3.23 7.09
N LYS A 575 31.76 2.81 6.83
CA LYS A 575 32.14 2.21 5.53
C LYS A 575 31.50 0.83 5.31
N THR A 576 31.40 0.01 6.36
CA THR A 576 30.69 -1.29 6.26
C THR A 576 29.20 -1.09 6.03
N GLU A 577 28.53 -0.22 6.81
CA GLU A 577 27.12 0.14 6.60
C GLU A 577 26.87 0.71 5.19
N SER A 578 27.73 1.63 4.72
CA SER A 578 27.66 2.17 3.36
C SER A 578 27.80 1.09 2.27
N ASN A 579 28.55 0.02 2.52
CA ASN A 579 28.70 -1.08 1.57
C ASN A 579 27.55 -2.11 1.67
N GLU A 580 27.00 -2.33 2.87
CA GLU A 580 25.78 -3.12 3.07
C GLU A 580 24.58 -2.47 2.40
N HIS A 581 24.38 -1.16 2.56
CA HIS A 581 23.33 -0.42 1.85
C HIS A 581 23.51 -0.42 0.32
N LYS A 582 24.76 -0.40 -0.19
CA LYS A 582 25.00 -0.59 -1.64
C LYS A 582 24.64 -2.00 -2.10
N LEU A 583 24.96 -3.03 -1.31
CA LEU A 583 24.57 -4.42 -1.58
C LEU A 583 23.05 -4.61 -1.51
N GLU A 584 22.37 -3.94 -0.58
CA GLU A 584 20.92 -3.95 -0.43
C GLU A 584 20.23 -3.22 -1.59
N ALA A 585 20.68 -2.02 -1.95
CA ALA A 585 20.22 -1.31 -3.15
C ALA A 585 20.43 -2.13 -4.42
N ALA A 586 21.55 -2.86 -4.53
CA ALA A 586 21.81 -3.78 -5.64
C ALA A 586 20.89 -5.01 -5.63
N LYS A 587 20.51 -5.55 -4.46
CA LYS A 587 19.48 -6.62 -4.35
C LYS A 587 18.12 -6.08 -4.80
N LEU A 588 17.67 -4.96 -4.26
CA LEU A 588 16.39 -4.31 -4.60
C LEU A 588 16.31 -3.95 -6.08
N TYR A 589 17.39 -3.44 -6.68
CA TYR A 589 17.45 -3.17 -8.13
C TYR A 589 17.33 -4.46 -8.96
N ASN A 590 17.95 -5.56 -8.52
CA ASN A 590 17.82 -6.87 -9.18
C ASN A 590 16.43 -7.50 -8.99
N GLU A 591 15.76 -7.24 -7.87
CA GLU A 591 14.37 -7.67 -7.65
C GLU A 591 13.38 -6.86 -8.49
N LEU A 592 13.54 -5.53 -8.55
CA LEU A 592 12.79 -4.66 -9.45
C LEU A 592 12.98 -5.09 -10.91
N LYS A 593 14.22 -5.40 -11.32
CA LYS A 593 14.53 -5.95 -12.66
C LYS A 593 13.91 -7.33 -12.93
N LYS A 594 13.66 -8.17 -11.91
CA LYS A 594 12.89 -9.43 -12.04
C LYS A 594 11.38 -9.20 -12.11
N ILE A 595 10.87 -8.15 -11.45
CA ILE A 595 9.45 -7.79 -11.45
C ILE A 595 9.06 -7.10 -12.77
N GLN A 596 9.97 -6.33 -13.39
CA GLN A 596 9.76 -5.64 -14.66
C GLN A 596 9.14 -6.52 -15.78
N PRO A 597 9.66 -7.72 -16.12
CA PRO A 597 9.04 -8.60 -17.12
C PRO A 597 7.70 -9.16 -16.66
N VAL A 598 7.48 -9.40 -15.36
CA VAL A 598 6.19 -9.89 -14.84
C VAL A 598 5.12 -8.81 -15.00
N ILE A 599 5.45 -7.53 -14.78
CA ILE A 599 4.55 -6.40 -15.07
C ILE A 599 4.26 -6.32 -16.57
N ALA A 600 5.25 -6.51 -17.43
CA ALA A 600 5.05 -6.51 -18.89
C ALA A 600 4.14 -7.66 -19.34
N GLU A 601 4.35 -8.88 -18.84
CA GLU A 601 3.46 -10.03 -19.07
C GLU A 601 2.03 -9.76 -18.61
N LEU A 602 1.85 -9.18 -17.42
CA LEU A 602 0.53 -8.84 -16.88
C LEU A 602 -0.17 -7.77 -17.71
N GLN A 603 0.56 -6.75 -18.19
CA GLN A 603 0.02 -5.75 -19.12
C GLN A 603 -0.35 -6.36 -20.47
N GLU A 604 0.44 -7.29 -21.01
CA GLU A 604 0.12 -7.99 -22.26
C GLU A 604 -1.10 -8.91 -22.09
N LYS A 605 -1.20 -9.62 -20.95
CA LYS A 605 -2.37 -10.43 -20.58
C LYS A 605 -3.62 -9.55 -20.41
N ASN A 606 -3.51 -8.37 -19.78
CA ASN A 606 -4.64 -7.45 -19.63
C ASN A 606 -5.12 -6.94 -21.00
N LYS A 607 -4.21 -6.52 -21.88
CA LYS A 607 -4.56 -6.11 -23.26
C LYS A 607 -5.24 -7.23 -24.06
N LYS A 608 -4.81 -8.48 -23.88
CA LYS A 608 -5.47 -9.64 -24.52
C LYS A 608 -6.87 -9.88 -23.96
N LEU A 609 -7.07 -9.73 -22.65
CA LEU A 609 -8.39 -9.84 -22.01
C LEU A 609 -9.32 -8.67 -22.39
N GLU A 610 -8.82 -7.43 -22.44
CA GLU A 610 -9.53 -6.26 -22.95
C GLU A 610 -10.00 -6.46 -24.40
N HIS A 611 -9.11 -6.99 -25.26
CA HIS A 611 -9.43 -7.29 -26.65
C HIS A 611 -10.48 -8.42 -26.79
N GLN A 612 -10.34 -9.51 -26.03
CA GLN A 612 -11.33 -10.60 -25.98
C GLN A 612 -12.69 -10.14 -25.45
N LEU A 613 -12.70 -9.25 -24.45
CA LEU A 613 -13.92 -8.65 -23.90
C LEU A 613 -14.59 -7.74 -24.93
N HIS A 614 -13.83 -6.96 -25.69
CA HIS A 614 -14.36 -6.13 -26.76
C HIS A 614 -14.89 -6.95 -27.95
N GLU A 615 -14.20 -8.02 -28.36
CA GLU A 615 -14.75 -9.00 -29.33
C GLU A 615 -16.05 -9.64 -28.83
N ALA A 616 -16.12 -9.99 -27.55
CA ALA A 616 -17.31 -10.58 -26.95
C ALA A 616 -18.48 -9.59 -26.92
N GLN A 617 -18.22 -8.31 -26.62
CA GLN A 617 -19.20 -7.23 -26.73
C GLN A 617 -19.72 -7.08 -28.17
N LEU A 618 -18.84 -6.99 -29.16
CA LEU A 618 -19.21 -6.88 -30.58
C LEU A 618 -20.09 -8.06 -31.03
N LYS A 619 -19.72 -9.30 -30.70
CA LYS A 619 -20.51 -10.51 -31.02
C LYS A 619 -21.87 -10.51 -30.32
N LEU A 620 -21.98 -9.91 -29.12
CA LEU A 620 -23.23 -9.77 -28.38
C LEU A 620 -24.10 -8.64 -28.99
N GLU A 621 -23.50 -7.55 -29.47
CA GLU A 621 -24.19 -6.49 -30.21
C GLU A 621 -24.71 -6.97 -31.57
N GLU A 622 -23.90 -7.70 -32.35
CA GLU A 622 -24.31 -8.38 -33.59
C GLU A 622 -25.47 -9.35 -33.33
N SER A 623 -25.36 -10.17 -32.28
CA SER A 623 -26.43 -11.09 -31.87
C SER A 623 -27.71 -10.33 -31.48
N ASN A 624 -27.60 -9.20 -30.77
CA ASN A 624 -28.73 -8.35 -30.43
C ASN A 624 -29.37 -7.71 -31.67
N GLN A 625 -28.58 -7.19 -32.61
CA GLN A 625 -29.08 -6.65 -33.88
C GLN A 625 -29.81 -7.72 -34.69
N ASN A 626 -29.21 -8.91 -34.85
CA ASN A 626 -29.83 -10.05 -35.53
C ASN A 626 -31.15 -10.49 -34.84
N ASN A 627 -31.18 -10.50 -33.51
CA ASN A 627 -32.41 -10.77 -32.74
C ASN A 627 -33.47 -9.68 -32.92
N ILE A 628 -33.09 -8.40 -33.01
CA ILE A 628 -34.01 -7.28 -33.26
C ILE A 628 -34.59 -7.40 -34.68
N THR A 629 -33.76 -7.60 -35.70
CA THR A 629 -34.18 -7.80 -37.09
C THR A 629 -35.10 -9.01 -37.22
N THR A 630 -34.78 -10.14 -36.59
CA THR A 630 -35.63 -11.33 -36.58
C THR A 630 -36.98 -11.06 -35.90
N LYS A 631 -37.00 -10.35 -34.76
CA LYS A 631 -38.25 -9.92 -34.10
C LYS A 631 -39.06 -8.94 -34.96
N GLN A 632 -38.42 -8.08 -35.76
CA GLN A 632 -39.11 -7.20 -36.70
C GLN A 632 -39.72 -7.96 -37.88
N MET A 633 -38.99 -8.90 -38.49
CA MET A 633 -39.51 -9.78 -39.54
C MET A 633 -40.72 -10.59 -39.05
N LEU A 634 -40.61 -11.23 -37.89
CA LEU A 634 -41.73 -11.96 -37.27
C LEU A 634 -42.94 -11.06 -36.97
N ARG A 635 -42.73 -9.82 -36.48
CA ARG A 635 -43.82 -8.85 -36.28
C ARG A 635 -44.50 -8.45 -37.58
N ASN A 636 -43.75 -8.33 -38.68
CA ASN A 636 -44.32 -8.00 -39.99
C ASN A 636 -45.09 -9.17 -40.60
N GLU A 637 -44.60 -10.41 -40.48
CA GLU A 637 -45.34 -11.59 -40.94
C GLU A 637 -46.60 -11.84 -40.08
N ILE A 638 -46.55 -11.60 -38.76
CA ILE A 638 -47.75 -11.64 -37.90
C ILE A 638 -48.79 -10.58 -38.33
N ARG A 639 -48.34 -9.36 -38.70
CA ARG A 639 -49.25 -8.32 -39.24
C ARG A 639 -49.89 -8.77 -40.55
N ARG A 640 -49.10 -9.28 -41.49
CA ARG A 640 -49.56 -9.82 -42.78
C ARG A 640 -50.60 -10.93 -42.57
N LEU A 641 -50.24 -11.98 -41.82
CA LEU A 641 -51.16 -13.09 -41.53
C LEU A 641 -52.41 -12.64 -40.77
N SER A 642 -52.35 -11.57 -39.98
CA SER A 642 -53.54 -10.97 -39.36
C SER A 642 -54.42 -10.22 -40.36
N GLN A 643 -53.83 -9.58 -41.37
CA GLN A 643 -54.54 -8.90 -42.46
C GLN A 643 -55.19 -9.93 -43.40
N ASP A 644 -54.46 -10.96 -43.81
CA ASP A 644 -54.96 -12.08 -44.62
C ASP A 644 -56.14 -12.79 -43.92
N ARG A 645 -56.03 -13.03 -42.60
CA ARG A 645 -57.13 -13.55 -41.77
C ARG A 645 -58.31 -12.59 -41.64
N SER A 646 -58.11 -11.28 -41.79
CA SER A 646 -59.20 -10.30 -41.80
C SER A 646 -59.93 -10.31 -43.15
N ILE A 647 -59.20 -10.42 -44.26
CA ILE A 647 -59.76 -10.55 -45.62
C ILE A 647 -60.60 -11.83 -45.71
N LEU A 648 -60.04 -12.99 -45.35
CA LEU A 648 -60.75 -14.28 -45.35
C LEU A 648 -62.03 -14.29 -44.48
N ARG A 649 -62.06 -13.53 -43.38
CA ARG A 649 -63.26 -13.36 -42.55
C ARG A 649 -64.33 -12.52 -43.24
N GLN A 650 -63.93 -11.49 -43.99
CA GLN A 650 -64.84 -10.65 -44.74
C GLN A 650 -65.39 -11.37 -45.97
N GLU A 651 -64.52 -12.03 -46.75
CA GLU A 651 -64.92 -12.92 -47.86
C GLU A 651 -65.91 -13.99 -47.40
N LYS A 652 -65.67 -14.63 -46.25
CA LYS A 652 -66.64 -15.56 -45.67
C LYS A 652 -67.94 -14.86 -45.29
N SER A 653 -67.90 -13.69 -44.64
CA SER A 653 -69.13 -12.95 -44.28
C SER A 653 -69.95 -12.54 -45.51
N ASP A 654 -69.31 -12.26 -46.65
CA ASP A 654 -69.99 -11.92 -47.89
C ASP A 654 -70.49 -13.15 -48.65
N HIS A 655 -69.80 -14.29 -48.55
CA HIS A 655 -70.30 -15.59 -48.99
C HIS A 655 -71.53 -16.06 -48.18
N ASP A 656 -71.46 -15.96 -46.84
CA ASP A 656 -72.56 -16.30 -45.93
C ASP A 656 -73.80 -15.41 -46.23
N ARG A 657 -73.59 -14.13 -46.57
CA ARG A 657 -74.66 -13.21 -47.05
C ARG A 657 -75.27 -13.65 -48.38
N ALA A 658 -74.44 -14.05 -49.35
CA ALA A 658 -74.91 -14.53 -50.65
C ALA A 658 -75.74 -15.82 -50.51
N LEU A 659 -75.30 -16.76 -49.65
CA LEU A 659 -76.06 -17.95 -49.29
C LEU A 659 -77.44 -17.60 -48.71
N LEU A 660 -77.51 -16.66 -47.77
CA LEU A 660 -78.75 -16.19 -47.14
C LEU A 660 -79.68 -15.43 -48.12
N HIS A 661 -79.16 -14.96 -49.26
CA HIS A 661 -79.99 -14.49 -50.37
C HIS A 661 -80.56 -15.66 -51.18
N VAL A 662 -79.74 -16.63 -51.58
CA VAL A 662 -80.20 -17.83 -52.30
C VAL A 662 -81.25 -18.62 -51.49
N GLU A 663 -81.10 -18.72 -50.18
CA GLU A 663 -82.11 -19.34 -49.30
C GLU A 663 -83.46 -18.63 -49.35
N LYS A 664 -83.48 -17.29 -49.41
CA LYS A 664 -84.71 -16.49 -49.55
C LYS A 664 -85.34 -16.67 -50.92
N ASP A 665 -84.55 -16.68 -51.98
CA ASP A 665 -85.07 -16.89 -53.34
C ASP A 665 -85.70 -18.30 -53.46
N VAL A 666 -85.04 -19.32 -52.90
CA VAL A 666 -85.58 -20.69 -52.78
C VAL A 666 -86.86 -20.74 -51.94
N GLN A 667 -86.97 -19.93 -50.88
CA GLN A 667 -88.20 -19.80 -50.09
C GLN A 667 -89.35 -19.20 -50.93
N VAL A 668 -89.10 -18.12 -51.66
CA VAL A 668 -90.07 -17.47 -52.55
C VAL A 668 -90.52 -18.41 -53.68
N TYR A 669 -89.60 -19.18 -54.27
CA TYR A 669 -89.95 -20.19 -55.28
C TYR A 669 -90.84 -21.31 -54.73
N LYS A 670 -90.64 -21.75 -53.47
CA LYS A 670 -91.55 -22.71 -52.81
C LYS A 670 -92.95 -22.12 -52.63
N GLU A 671 -93.05 -20.89 -52.13
CA GLU A 671 -94.33 -20.19 -51.96
C GLU A 671 -95.07 -20.00 -53.29
N MET A 672 -94.35 -19.74 -54.39
CA MET A 672 -94.94 -19.65 -55.73
C MET A 672 -95.42 -21.02 -56.25
N ILE A 673 -94.64 -22.08 -56.02
CA ILE A 673 -95.04 -23.46 -56.35
C ILE A 673 -96.29 -23.88 -55.59
N ASP A 674 -96.42 -23.53 -54.31
CA ASP A 674 -97.58 -23.90 -53.50
C ASP A 674 -98.84 -23.09 -53.87
N LYS A 675 -98.70 -21.82 -54.28
CA LYS A 675 -99.80 -21.05 -54.90
C LYS A 675 -100.33 -21.70 -56.18
N LEU A 676 -99.44 -22.11 -57.08
CA LEU A 676 -99.79 -22.82 -58.32
C LEU A 676 -100.45 -24.18 -58.05
N LYS A 677 -100.13 -24.86 -56.93
CA LYS A 677 -100.85 -26.06 -56.49
C LYS A 677 -102.29 -25.73 -56.04
N SER A 678 -102.50 -24.68 -55.25
CA SER A 678 -103.86 -24.28 -54.84
C SER A 678 -104.73 -23.86 -56.02
N GLU A 679 -104.22 -23.04 -56.93
CA GLU A 679 -104.94 -22.61 -58.15
C GLU A 679 -105.37 -23.82 -59.00
N ARG A 680 -104.48 -24.81 -59.17
CA ARG A 680 -104.80 -26.09 -59.83
C ARG A 680 -105.90 -26.88 -59.11
N TYR A 681 -105.92 -26.90 -57.78
CA TYR A 681 -106.96 -27.60 -57.01
C TYR A 681 -108.33 -26.92 -57.13
N ASP A 682 -108.38 -25.59 -57.11
CA ASP A 682 -109.64 -24.86 -57.25
C ASP A 682 -110.18 -24.91 -58.70
N LEU A 683 -109.31 -24.85 -59.71
CA LEU A 683 -109.69 -25.14 -61.11
C LEU A 683 -110.24 -26.57 -61.28
N GLN A 684 -109.66 -27.57 -60.60
CA GLN A 684 -110.19 -28.94 -60.60
C GLN A 684 -111.58 -29.03 -59.94
N ARG A 685 -111.82 -28.27 -58.86
CA ARG A 685 -113.17 -28.15 -58.26
C ARG A 685 -114.16 -27.49 -59.20
N GLU A 686 -113.78 -26.38 -59.83
CA GLU A 686 -114.67 -25.63 -60.73
C GLU A 686 -115.10 -26.49 -61.92
N VAL A 687 -114.15 -27.17 -62.59
CA VAL A 687 -114.44 -28.14 -63.67
C VAL A 687 -115.42 -29.23 -63.21
N PHE A 688 -115.29 -29.73 -61.97
CA PHE A 688 -116.21 -30.74 -61.42
C PHE A 688 -117.63 -30.17 -61.20
N THR A 689 -117.75 -28.92 -60.73
CA THR A 689 -119.06 -28.27 -60.56
C THR A 689 -119.73 -27.92 -61.90
N LEU A 690 -118.96 -27.49 -62.90
CA LEU A 690 -119.45 -27.21 -64.25
C LEU A 690 -119.94 -28.48 -64.93
N LYS A 691 -119.19 -29.59 -64.84
CA LYS A 691 -119.60 -30.89 -65.36
C LYS A 691 -120.93 -31.36 -64.74
N ARG A 692 -121.07 -31.27 -63.42
CA ARG A 692 -122.33 -31.60 -62.73
C ARG A 692 -123.50 -30.72 -63.19
N ARG A 693 -123.29 -29.42 -63.39
CA ARG A 693 -124.32 -28.51 -63.93
C ARG A 693 -124.75 -28.91 -65.35
N ALA A 694 -123.82 -29.33 -66.21
CA ALA A 694 -124.14 -29.82 -67.55
C ALA A 694 -125.03 -31.09 -67.48
N GLU A 695 -124.63 -32.09 -66.68
CA GLU A 695 -125.41 -33.32 -66.45
C GLU A 695 -126.82 -33.02 -65.89
N GLU A 696 -126.96 -32.01 -65.03
CA GLU A 696 -128.27 -31.55 -64.52
C GLU A 696 -129.11 -30.80 -65.57
N THR A 697 -128.50 -30.12 -66.54
CA THR A 697 -129.25 -29.49 -67.67
C THR A 697 -129.67 -30.49 -68.74
N GLU A 698 -128.86 -31.51 -69.04
CA GLU A 698 -129.23 -32.58 -69.97
C GLU A 698 -130.47 -33.34 -69.49
N ARG A 699 -130.52 -33.72 -68.20
CA ARG A 699 -131.69 -34.39 -67.60
C ARG A 699 -132.98 -33.56 -67.78
N LYS A 700 -132.92 -32.25 -67.49
CA LYS A 700 -134.05 -31.33 -67.66
C LYS A 700 -134.51 -31.23 -69.12
N PHE A 701 -133.60 -31.29 -70.08
CA PHE A 701 -133.92 -31.29 -71.51
C PHE A 701 -134.62 -32.58 -71.95
N PHE A 702 -134.18 -33.75 -71.47
CA PHE A 702 -134.85 -35.03 -71.74
C PHE A 702 -136.26 -35.09 -71.15
N ASP A 703 -136.48 -34.61 -69.92
CA ASP A 703 -137.81 -34.54 -69.31
C ASP A 703 -138.79 -33.64 -70.09
N PHE A 704 -138.31 -32.49 -70.59
CA PHE A 704 -139.12 -31.60 -71.44
C PHE A 704 -139.51 -32.28 -72.76
N LYS A 705 -138.56 -32.98 -73.39
CA LYS A 705 -138.76 -33.71 -74.65
C LYS A 705 -139.74 -34.89 -74.49
N LEU A 706 -139.79 -35.51 -73.32
CA LEU A 706 -140.77 -36.55 -72.95
C LEU A 706 -142.18 -35.99 -72.72
N LYS A 707 -142.30 -34.80 -72.12
CA LYS A 707 -143.60 -34.14 -71.92
C LYS A 707 -144.21 -33.63 -73.24
N ALA A 708 -143.41 -33.04 -74.12
CA ALA A 708 -143.86 -32.59 -75.45
C ALA A 708 -144.54 -33.72 -76.26
N ARG A 709 -143.91 -34.90 -76.32
CA ARG A 709 -144.41 -36.08 -77.06
C ARG A 709 -145.74 -36.65 -76.57
N LYS A 710 -146.23 -36.25 -75.38
CA LYS A 710 -147.56 -36.66 -74.89
C LYS A 710 -148.70 -35.70 -75.30
N VAL A 711 -148.36 -34.52 -75.84
CA VAL A 711 -149.34 -33.55 -76.36
C VAL A 711 -149.55 -33.72 -77.88
N GLU A 712 -148.57 -34.26 -78.61
CA GLU A 712 -148.57 -34.38 -80.08
C GLU A 712 -149.54 -35.42 -80.71
N LYS A 713 -150.59 -35.87 -80.01
CA LYS A 713 -151.62 -36.77 -80.60
C LYS A 713 -153.08 -36.38 -80.36
N ILE A 714 -153.36 -35.44 -79.46
CA ILE A 714 -154.69 -34.83 -79.24
C ILE A 714 -154.39 -33.39 -78.78
N ASP A 715 -154.74 -32.31 -79.48
CA ASP A 715 -155.66 -32.16 -80.62
C ASP A 715 -155.01 -31.61 -81.91
N GLN A 716 -155.66 -31.88 -83.04
CA GLN A 716 -155.41 -31.18 -84.31
C GLN A 716 -156.24 -29.88 -84.40
N LYS A 717 -155.75 -28.91 -85.19
CA LYS A 717 -156.38 -27.63 -85.58
C LYS A 717 -156.36 -26.49 -84.53
N LYS A 718 -155.41 -25.55 -84.72
CA LYS A 718 -155.60 -24.12 -85.05
C LYS A 718 -154.22 -23.42 -84.95
N SER A 719 -153.70 -22.70 -85.96
CA SER A 719 -154.24 -21.50 -86.63
C SER A 719 -154.34 -20.31 -85.66
N THR A 720 -153.64 -19.18 -85.80
CA THR A 720 -152.48 -18.74 -86.63
C THR A 720 -152.16 -17.29 -86.20
N TYR A 721 -150.90 -16.82 -86.30
CA TYR A 721 -150.44 -15.50 -85.78
C TYR A 721 -150.48 -15.40 -84.23
N SER A 722 -149.66 -14.59 -83.53
CA SER A 722 -148.97 -13.35 -83.92
C SER A 722 -147.53 -13.18 -83.35
N LEU A 723 -146.70 -12.47 -84.14
CA LEU A 723 -145.63 -11.48 -83.86
C LEU A 723 -145.46 -10.98 -82.39
N LEU A 724 -144.30 -10.48 -81.88
CA LEU A 724 -142.91 -10.22 -82.35
C LEU A 724 -142.01 -9.68 -81.18
N ILE A 725 -140.70 -9.39 -81.42
CA ILE A 725 -139.86 -8.28 -80.82
C ILE A 725 -139.40 -8.38 -79.33
N SER A 726 -138.30 -7.77 -78.79
CA SER A 726 -136.89 -7.44 -79.20
C SER A 726 -136.08 -6.78 -78.04
N ARG A 727 -134.73 -6.69 -78.13
CA ARG A 727 -133.78 -5.72 -77.45
C ARG A 727 -133.65 -5.82 -75.89
N VAL A 728 -132.82 -5.09 -75.11
CA VAL A 728 -131.90 -3.91 -75.20
C VAL A 728 -130.82 -3.99 -74.03
N GLU A 729 -129.86 -3.06 -73.75
CA GLU A 729 -128.63 -2.60 -74.46
C GLU A 729 -127.76 -1.63 -73.57
N ASN A 730 -126.43 -1.48 -73.81
CA ASN A 730 -125.49 -0.40 -73.34
C ASN A 730 -125.04 -0.37 -71.82
N ILE A 731 -123.94 0.26 -71.32
CA ILE A 731 -122.72 1.04 -71.75
C ILE A 731 -121.63 0.95 -70.60
N GLU A 732 -120.34 1.39 -70.49
CA GLU A 732 -119.35 2.42 -71.01
C GLU A 732 -117.89 1.78 -70.96
N LYS A 733 -116.64 2.29 -71.19
CA LYS A 733 -115.83 3.57 -71.22
C LYS A 733 -115.50 4.22 -69.83
N GLN A 734 -114.38 4.92 -69.50
CA GLN A 734 -113.13 5.52 -70.11
C GLN A 734 -111.87 5.19 -69.23
N PHE A 735 -110.54 5.36 -69.49
CA PHE A 735 -109.57 6.37 -70.03
C PHE A 735 -109.19 7.58 -69.09
N LEU A 736 -107.96 8.16 -68.99
CA LEU A 736 -106.79 8.32 -69.92
C LEU A 736 -105.41 8.76 -69.25
N LYS A 737 -104.24 8.31 -69.77
CA LYS A 737 -102.82 8.90 -69.84
C LYS A 737 -101.88 9.30 -68.64
N LEU A 738 -100.61 8.82 -68.71
CA LEU A 738 -99.23 9.45 -68.56
C LEU A 738 -98.85 10.42 -67.39
N GLY A 739 -97.58 10.59 -66.93
CA GLY A 739 -96.28 9.91 -67.16
C GLY A 739 -95.00 10.74 -66.76
N GLN A 740 -93.85 10.07 -66.49
CA GLN A 740 -92.42 10.54 -66.47
C GLN A 740 -91.77 11.39 -65.31
N ALA A 741 -90.62 10.87 -64.82
CA ALA A 741 -89.27 11.49 -64.67
C ALA A 741 -88.70 12.19 -63.39
N ARG A 742 -87.36 11.99 -63.22
CA ARG A 742 -86.28 12.78 -62.53
C ARG A 742 -86.09 12.73 -60.99
N GLU A 743 -84.90 12.30 -60.49
CA GLU A 743 -83.63 13.05 -60.20
C GLU A 743 -83.78 14.03 -59.01
N SER A 744 -82.90 14.25 -58.02
CA SER A 744 -81.63 13.69 -57.47
C SER A 744 -80.93 14.88 -56.76
N ILE A 745 -80.29 14.77 -55.57
CA ILE A 745 -79.15 15.61 -55.12
C ILE A 745 -78.63 15.22 -53.71
N GLN A 746 -77.45 15.75 -53.35
CA GLN A 746 -76.66 15.59 -52.11
C GLN A 746 -77.43 15.98 -50.82
N SER A 747 -76.95 15.79 -49.58
CA SER A 747 -75.62 15.46 -49.01
C SER A 747 -75.83 14.57 -47.76
N GLY A 748 -74.88 14.15 -46.90
CA GLY A 748 -73.61 14.73 -46.45
C GLY A 748 -73.55 14.66 -44.91
N THR A 749 -72.38 14.34 -44.35
CA THR A 749 -71.99 14.51 -42.92
C THR A 749 -72.88 13.95 -41.78
N ALA A 750 -72.33 12.91 -41.15
CA ALA A 750 -71.97 12.88 -39.72
C ALA A 750 -73.00 12.59 -38.60
N ASP A 751 -72.40 12.02 -37.54
CA ASP A 751 -72.71 12.17 -36.11
C ASP A 751 -73.92 11.49 -35.42
N THR A 752 -73.59 10.36 -34.77
CA THR A 752 -73.44 10.30 -33.29
C THR A 752 -74.55 9.64 -32.44
N ARG A 753 -74.05 8.74 -31.55
CA ARG A 753 -74.63 8.15 -30.32
C ARG A 753 -75.66 7.00 -30.40
N GLN A 754 -75.18 5.86 -29.89
CA GLN A 754 -75.76 5.11 -28.76
C GLN A 754 -77.25 4.71 -28.81
N SER A 755 -77.46 3.39 -28.91
CA SER A 755 -78.01 2.69 -27.74
C SER A 755 -77.42 1.28 -27.65
N ALA A 756 -77.42 0.71 -26.45
CA ALA A 756 -77.19 -0.71 -26.22
C ALA A 756 -78.47 -1.31 -25.65
N VAL A 757 -78.75 -2.60 -25.88
CA VAL A 757 -79.25 -3.51 -24.82
C VAL A 757 -79.20 -4.98 -25.23
N LYS A 758 -78.90 -5.79 -24.22
CA LYS A 758 -78.71 -7.24 -24.16
C LYS A 758 -79.94 -8.05 -24.62
N LYS A 759 -79.69 -9.24 -25.21
CA LYS A 759 -80.36 -10.54 -24.94
C LYS A 759 -79.49 -11.65 -25.55
N LYS A 760 -78.78 -12.45 -24.74
CA LYS A 760 -79.22 -13.65 -23.98
C LYS A 760 -79.31 -14.93 -24.83
N GLU A 761 -78.21 -15.68 -24.78
CA GLU A 761 -78.11 -17.13 -24.62
C GLU A 761 -79.30 -18.03 -25.00
N LYS A 762 -79.04 -18.97 -25.91
CA LYS A 762 -79.45 -20.37 -25.74
C LYS A 762 -78.25 -21.28 -26.00
N ILE A 763 -77.68 -21.84 -24.95
CA ILE A 763 -76.65 -22.88 -25.04
C ILE A 763 -77.39 -24.21 -25.23
N VAL A 764 -77.23 -24.84 -26.38
CA VAL A 764 -77.49 -26.29 -26.52
C VAL A 764 -76.24 -26.99 -26.05
N LYS A 765 -76.32 -27.74 -24.94
CA LYS A 765 -75.20 -28.55 -24.44
C LYS A 765 -75.13 -29.84 -25.23
N GLU A 766 -74.02 -30.04 -25.95
CA GLU A 766 -73.50 -31.39 -26.17
C GLU A 766 -73.13 -31.98 -24.79
N LEU A 767 -73.49 -33.24 -24.52
CA LEU A 767 -73.12 -33.87 -23.25
C LEU A 767 -71.64 -34.30 -23.33
N PRO A 768 -70.79 -33.86 -22.38
CA PRO A 768 -69.42 -34.38 -22.29
C PRO A 768 -69.43 -35.82 -21.76
N ASP A 769 -68.47 -36.61 -22.22
CA ASP A 769 -68.17 -37.94 -21.68
C ASP A 769 -67.78 -37.84 -20.19
N PHE A 770 -68.67 -38.33 -19.33
CA PHE A 770 -68.49 -38.28 -17.88
C PHE A 770 -67.40 -39.22 -17.38
N ASP A 771 -67.13 -40.34 -18.05
CA ASP A 771 -66.11 -41.29 -17.63
C ASP A 771 -64.71 -40.83 -18.06
N ALA A 772 -64.58 -40.23 -19.25
CA ALA A 772 -63.35 -39.53 -19.64
C ALA A 772 -63.04 -38.33 -18.71
N TRP A 773 -64.06 -37.58 -18.28
CA TRP A 773 -63.89 -36.51 -17.29
C TRP A 773 -63.55 -37.06 -15.90
N ARG A 774 -64.20 -38.14 -15.46
CA ARG A 774 -63.92 -38.80 -14.18
C ARG A 774 -62.49 -39.34 -14.13
N LEU A 775 -62.05 -40.09 -15.14
CA LEU A 775 -60.68 -40.58 -15.24
C LEU A 775 -59.66 -39.43 -15.23
N ARG A 776 -59.98 -38.29 -15.87
CA ARG A 776 -59.11 -37.11 -15.83
C ARG A 776 -59.10 -36.42 -14.46
N ILE A 777 -60.22 -36.38 -13.74
CA ILE A 777 -60.29 -35.87 -12.36
C ILE A 777 -59.57 -36.80 -11.38
N ASP A 778 -59.71 -38.11 -11.53
CA ASP A 778 -59.03 -39.11 -10.71
C ASP A 778 -57.51 -39.09 -10.97
N SER A 779 -57.08 -38.94 -12.23
CA SER A 779 -55.68 -38.71 -12.61
C SER A 779 -55.12 -37.42 -12.00
N LEU A 780 -55.79 -36.29 -12.19
CA LEU A 780 -55.36 -34.98 -11.67
C LEU A 780 -55.39 -34.91 -10.13
N THR A 781 -56.30 -35.64 -9.46
CA THR A 781 -56.31 -35.70 -7.99
C THR A 781 -55.25 -36.64 -7.43
N ASN A 782 -54.86 -37.70 -8.15
CA ASN A 782 -53.72 -38.53 -7.76
C ASN A 782 -52.39 -37.82 -8.03
N GLU A 783 -52.23 -37.13 -9.16
CA GLU A 783 -51.10 -36.23 -9.43
C GLU A 783 -50.99 -35.13 -8.37
N LYS A 784 -52.11 -34.49 -8.01
CA LYS A 784 -52.16 -33.51 -6.91
C LYS A 784 -51.75 -34.10 -5.55
N LYS A 785 -52.16 -35.34 -5.21
CA LYS A 785 -51.71 -36.02 -3.98
C LYS A 785 -50.20 -36.29 -4.00
N PHE A 786 -49.68 -36.74 -5.15
CA PHE A 786 -48.24 -36.98 -5.33
C PHE A 786 -47.44 -35.69 -5.12
N LEU A 787 -47.80 -34.61 -5.81
CA LEU A 787 -47.16 -33.29 -5.69
C LEU A 787 -47.28 -32.67 -4.28
N ILE A 788 -48.30 -33.04 -3.50
CA ILE A 788 -48.44 -32.65 -2.09
C ILE A 788 -47.45 -33.44 -1.19
N ASN A 789 -47.29 -34.75 -1.40
CA ASN A 789 -46.29 -35.55 -0.68
C ASN A 789 -44.84 -35.19 -1.06
N GLU A 790 -44.61 -34.86 -2.33
CA GLU A 790 -43.31 -34.32 -2.78
C GLU A 790 -43.04 -32.96 -2.12
N ASN A 791 -44.06 -32.09 -2.02
CA ASN A 791 -43.93 -30.84 -1.26
C ASN A 791 -43.74 -31.03 0.26
N SER A 792 -44.31 -32.07 0.89
CA SER A 792 -44.10 -32.32 2.32
C SER A 792 -42.69 -32.83 2.59
N THR A 793 -42.21 -33.81 1.82
CA THR A 793 -40.84 -34.35 1.94
C THR A 793 -39.77 -33.32 1.61
N LEU A 794 -39.98 -32.47 0.59
CA LEU A 794 -39.09 -31.33 0.33
C LEU A 794 -39.10 -30.29 1.46
N LYS A 795 -40.24 -30.05 2.12
CA LYS A 795 -40.31 -29.17 3.31
C LYS A 795 -39.63 -29.79 4.53
N GLU A 796 -39.72 -31.10 4.72
CA GLU A 796 -39.00 -31.80 5.79
C GLU A 796 -37.49 -31.72 5.57
N HIS A 797 -36.97 -31.96 4.35
CA HIS A 797 -35.55 -31.77 4.08
C HIS A 797 -35.08 -30.31 4.15
N LEU A 798 -35.92 -29.32 3.83
CA LEU A 798 -35.63 -27.90 4.07
C LEU A 798 -35.61 -27.57 5.58
N ALA A 799 -36.49 -28.18 6.39
CA ALA A 799 -36.45 -28.06 7.84
C ALA A 799 -35.20 -28.73 8.44
N GLU A 800 -34.82 -29.91 7.97
CA GLU A 800 -33.59 -30.59 8.41
C GLU A 800 -32.32 -29.81 8.07
N THR A 801 -32.24 -29.22 6.88
CA THR A 801 -31.05 -28.47 6.44
C THR A 801 -30.93 -27.13 7.15
N THR A 802 -32.04 -26.40 7.34
CA THR A 802 -32.04 -25.17 8.17
C THR A 802 -31.78 -25.46 9.65
N LEU A 803 -32.25 -26.59 10.18
CA LEU A 803 -31.91 -27.04 11.54
C LEU A 803 -30.41 -27.35 11.68
N LYS A 804 -29.80 -28.02 10.69
CA LYS A 804 -28.35 -28.32 10.68
C LYS A 804 -27.52 -27.03 10.56
N GLN A 805 -27.92 -26.08 9.71
CA GLN A 805 -27.26 -24.77 9.58
C GLN A 805 -27.33 -23.97 10.89
N THR A 806 -28.51 -23.83 11.48
CA THR A 806 -28.68 -23.11 12.76
C THR A 806 -27.97 -23.81 13.93
N GLN A 807 -27.83 -25.15 13.93
CA GLN A 807 -27.00 -25.86 14.90
C GLN A 807 -25.51 -25.55 14.73
N GLU A 808 -24.99 -25.48 13.49
CA GLU A 808 -23.60 -25.09 13.26
C GLU A 808 -23.33 -23.61 13.61
N GLU A 809 -24.25 -22.71 13.30
CA GLU A 809 -24.13 -21.28 13.63
C GLU A 809 -24.16 -21.05 15.15
N ASN A 810 -25.11 -21.67 15.86
CA ASN A 810 -25.16 -21.62 17.32
C ASN A 810 -23.91 -22.23 17.97
N LYS A 811 -23.31 -23.28 17.38
CA LYS A 811 -22.05 -23.86 17.88
C LYS A 811 -20.88 -22.90 17.71
N LYS A 812 -20.75 -22.25 16.55
CA LYS A 812 -19.73 -21.21 16.28
C LYS A 812 -19.90 -20.00 17.22
N LEU A 813 -21.15 -19.61 17.51
CA LEU A 813 -21.48 -18.58 18.50
C LEU A 813 -21.05 -18.99 19.92
N ALA A 814 -21.39 -20.19 20.37
CA ALA A 814 -21.01 -20.69 21.70
C ALA A 814 -19.48 -20.80 21.88
N GLU A 815 -18.76 -21.24 20.84
CA GLU A 815 -17.29 -21.29 20.82
C GLU A 815 -16.68 -19.88 20.92
N ALA A 816 -17.23 -18.90 20.19
CA ALA A 816 -16.79 -17.51 20.27
C ALA A 816 -17.14 -16.83 21.61
N GLU A 817 -18.30 -17.16 22.21
CA GLU A 817 -18.67 -16.68 23.54
C GLU A 817 -17.76 -17.26 24.62
N GLN A 818 -17.40 -18.54 24.56
CA GLN A 818 -16.41 -19.13 25.47
C GLN A 818 -15.05 -18.44 25.34
N GLU A 819 -14.55 -18.21 24.13
CA GLU A 819 -13.27 -17.51 23.91
C GLU A 819 -13.32 -16.06 24.47
N ASN A 820 -14.45 -15.36 24.31
CA ASN A 820 -14.65 -14.02 24.87
C ASN A 820 -14.78 -14.01 26.40
N ILE A 821 -15.39 -15.04 27.00
CA ILE A 821 -15.45 -15.22 28.46
C ILE A 821 -14.06 -15.49 29.04
N GLU A 822 -13.19 -16.22 28.33
CA GLU A 822 -11.79 -16.40 28.76
C GLU A 822 -10.94 -15.12 28.59
N LYS A 823 -11.16 -14.34 27.52
CA LYS A 823 -10.58 -13.00 27.35
C LYS A 823 -11.02 -12.04 28.47
N LEU A 824 -12.28 -12.07 28.88
CA LEU A 824 -12.79 -11.32 30.04
C LEU A 824 -12.15 -11.76 31.36
N LYS A 825 -12.16 -13.07 31.67
CA LYS A 825 -11.53 -13.60 32.89
C LYS A 825 -10.03 -13.31 32.98
N THR A 826 -9.33 -13.26 31.85
CA THR A 826 -7.90 -12.89 31.81
C THR A 826 -7.69 -11.38 31.91
N LEU A 827 -8.60 -10.55 31.38
CA LEU A 827 -8.63 -9.10 31.63
C LEU A 827 -8.90 -8.76 33.11
N ASP A 828 -9.91 -9.36 33.74
CA ASP A 828 -10.21 -9.16 35.16
C ASP A 828 -9.02 -9.56 36.05
N MET A 829 -8.37 -10.68 35.73
CA MET A 829 -7.14 -11.10 36.42
C MET A 829 -5.95 -10.17 36.17
N ARG A 830 -5.88 -9.45 35.04
CA ARG A 830 -4.88 -8.40 34.79
C ARG A 830 -5.24 -7.13 35.57
N TYR A 831 -6.51 -6.72 35.57
CA TYR A 831 -7.02 -5.54 36.29
C TYR A 831 -6.86 -5.66 37.82
N ALA A 832 -7.22 -6.83 38.39
CA ALA A 832 -7.04 -7.11 39.81
C ALA A 832 -5.55 -7.13 40.24
N ARG A 833 -4.62 -7.46 39.34
CA ARG A 833 -3.17 -7.35 39.59
C ARG A 833 -2.68 -5.92 39.47
N ALA A 834 -3.09 -5.19 38.43
CA ALA A 834 -2.77 -3.77 38.28
C ALA A 834 -3.23 -2.96 39.51
N LYS A 835 -4.43 -3.23 40.03
CA LYS A 835 -4.94 -2.64 41.28
C LYS A 835 -4.09 -2.97 42.51
N LYS A 836 -3.55 -4.19 42.63
CA LYS A 836 -2.61 -4.56 43.70
C LYS A 836 -1.24 -3.89 43.56
N VAL A 837 -0.71 -3.77 42.35
CA VAL A 837 0.56 -3.06 42.07
C VAL A 837 0.41 -1.56 42.35
N ALA A 838 -0.68 -0.94 41.89
CA ALA A 838 -0.99 0.46 42.18
C ALA A 838 -1.09 0.73 43.69
N ALA A 839 -1.79 -0.13 44.45
CA ALA A 839 -1.87 -0.01 45.90
C ALA A 839 -0.50 -0.20 46.60
N HIS A 840 0.39 -1.04 46.06
CA HIS A 840 1.75 -1.19 46.57
C HIS A 840 2.62 0.06 46.28
N MET A 841 2.51 0.63 45.08
CA MET A 841 3.19 1.87 44.72
C MET A 841 2.66 3.06 45.53
N GLU A 842 1.34 3.16 45.74
CA GLU A 842 0.73 4.15 46.64
C GLU A 842 1.26 4.02 48.07
N LYS A 843 1.40 2.79 48.59
CA LYS A 843 1.98 2.53 49.90
C LYS A 843 3.45 3.01 49.96
N GLN A 844 4.27 2.68 48.98
CA GLN A 844 5.68 3.13 48.92
C GLN A 844 5.81 4.66 48.77
N VAL A 845 4.92 5.31 48.00
CA VAL A 845 4.89 6.78 47.87
C VAL A 845 4.50 7.45 49.18
N LYS A 846 3.52 6.89 49.92
CA LYS A 846 3.13 7.38 51.25
C LYS A 846 4.20 7.11 52.31
N GLU A 847 4.92 5.99 52.23
CA GLU A 847 6.09 5.69 53.10
C GLU A 847 7.25 6.66 52.83
N ALA A 848 7.48 7.05 51.58
CA ALA A 848 8.50 8.03 51.23
C ALA A 848 8.10 9.48 51.54
N LYS A 849 6.81 9.84 51.43
CA LYS A 849 6.26 11.20 51.67
C LYS A 849 4.84 11.13 52.27
N PRO A 850 4.69 11.06 53.60
CA PRO A 850 3.41 10.74 54.25
C PRO A 850 2.28 11.79 54.08
N ASN A 851 2.62 13.04 53.73
CA ASN A 851 1.65 14.15 53.62
C ASN A 851 1.13 14.40 52.19
N ILE A 852 1.47 13.57 51.21
CA ILE A 852 0.95 13.72 49.84
C ILE A 852 -0.45 13.10 49.72
N LYS A 853 -1.46 13.95 49.47
CA LYS A 853 -2.71 13.50 48.86
C LYS A 853 -2.47 13.24 47.37
N ILE A 854 -2.91 12.09 46.89
CA ILE A 854 -2.91 11.75 45.45
C ILE A 854 -4.31 12.09 44.94
N ASP A 855 -4.41 13.10 44.06
CA ASP A 855 -5.68 13.47 43.43
C ASP A 855 -5.93 12.61 42.19
N TYR A 856 -6.84 11.65 42.35
CA TYR A 856 -7.22 10.68 41.31
C TYR A 856 -8.01 11.29 40.12
N GLN A 857 -8.27 12.61 40.13
CA GLN A 857 -9.00 13.33 39.08
C GLN A 857 -8.10 14.00 38.04
N LEU A 858 -6.77 14.00 38.23
CA LEU A 858 -5.79 14.65 37.34
C LEU A 858 -5.06 13.68 36.39
N ILE A 859 -5.52 12.43 36.29
CA ILE A 859 -4.98 11.45 35.33
C ILE A 859 -5.78 11.57 34.02
N ASP A 860 -5.41 12.57 33.20
CA ASP A 860 -5.89 12.65 31.82
C ASP A 860 -5.50 11.39 31.04
N SER A 861 -6.40 10.93 30.18
CA SER A 861 -6.22 9.68 29.45
C SER A 861 -5.19 9.82 28.33
N ASN A 862 -4.06 9.09 28.42
CA ASN A 862 -3.65 8.15 27.36
C ASN A 862 -2.38 7.32 27.67
N GLU A 863 -1.50 7.73 28.59
CA GLU A 863 -0.24 7.00 28.84
C GLU A 863 -0.21 6.27 30.20
N PRO A 864 -0.25 4.92 30.23
CA PRO A 864 0.02 4.15 31.44
C PRO A 864 1.51 4.22 31.77
N SER A 865 1.85 4.43 33.05
CA SER A 865 3.24 4.32 33.52
C SER A 865 3.91 3.03 33.04
N THR A 866 5.12 3.15 32.50
CA THR A 866 5.90 2.03 31.93
C THR A 866 6.14 0.90 32.94
N GLN A 867 6.17 1.19 34.24
CA GLN A 867 6.23 0.18 35.30
C GLN A 867 4.94 -0.65 35.43
N LEU A 868 3.78 -0.03 35.20
CA LEU A 868 2.49 -0.71 35.16
C LEU A 868 2.35 -1.59 33.90
N LEU A 869 2.81 -1.08 32.75
CA LEU A 869 2.89 -1.85 31.49
C LEU A 869 3.81 -3.06 31.63
N ALA A 870 4.99 -2.92 32.25
CA ALA A 870 5.88 -4.03 32.53
C ALA A 870 5.21 -5.12 33.39
N ALA A 871 4.47 -4.72 34.43
CA ALA A 871 3.71 -5.65 35.28
C ALA A 871 2.56 -6.37 34.56
N ILE A 872 1.99 -5.78 33.50
CA ILE A 872 0.97 -6.40 32.65
C ILE A 872 1.58 -7.48 31.73
N LEU A 873 2.78 -7.21 31.18
CA LEU A 873 3.47 -8.11 30.23
C LEU A 873 4.21 -9.28 30.91
N ALA A 874 4.70 -9.10 32.13
CA ALA A 874 5.73 -9.98 32.73
C ALA A 874 5.32 -11.45 33.02
N LYS A 875 4.05 -11.87 32.87
CA LYS A 875 3.64 -13.27 33.19
C LYS A 875 3.31 -14.16 31.98
N ASP A 876 3.30 -13.65 30.75
CA ASP A 876 3.05 -14.51 29.58
C ASP A 876 4.27 -15.42 29.27
N VAL A 877 5.47 -15.05 29.76
CA VAL A 877 6.70 -15.88 29.71
C VAL A 877 6.61 -17.10 30.64
N ARG A 878 6.12 -16.95 31.88
CA ARG A 878 6.16 -18.02 32.90
C ARG A 878 5.07 -19.10 32.76
N ARG A 879 4.08 -18.93 31.87
CA ARG A 879 3.05 -19.96 31.62
C ARG A 879 3.45 -21.03 30.60
N LYS A 880 4.50 -20.81 29.80
CA LYS A 880 5.02 -21.82 28.85
C LYS A 880 5.96 -22.84 29.51
N THR A 881 6.36 -22.62 30.76
CA THR A 881 7.31 -23.48 31.50
C THR A 881 6.66 -24.48 32.46
N GLU A 882 5.37 -24.37 32.76
CA GLU A 882 4.66 -25.18 33.77
C GLU A 882 3.77 -26.29 33.18
N VAL A 883 3.93 -26.61 31.88
CA VAL A 883 3.17 -27.69 31.18
C VAL A 883 4.12 -28.80 30.68
N LYS A 884 5.18 -29.08 31.46
CA LYS A 884 6.15 -30.16 31.24
C LYS A 884 6.66 -30.77 32.55
N THR A 885 5.73 -31.24 33.37
CA THR A 885 5.91 -32.21 34.47
C THR A 885 4.70 -33.11 34.49
#